data_AF-A0A7R8WSU4-F1
#
_entry.id   AF-A0A7R8WSU4-F1
#
_cell.length_a   1.000
_cell.length_b   1.000
_cell.length_c   1.000
_cell.angle_alpha   90.00
_cell.angle_beta   90.00
_cell.angle_gamma   90.00
#
_symmetry.space_group_name_H-M   'P 1'
#
loop_
_entity.id
_entity.type
_entity.pdbx_description
1 polymer ?
#
loop_
_entity_poly.entity_id
_entity_poly.type
_entity_poly.pdbx_seq_one_letter_code
_entity_poly.pdbx_strand_id
1 'polypeptide(L)'
;MQEQSGTAAAGCPISAFAEKFDAFGDEFRLDPAEALRWAREQEPVFFNPRLGYWVVSRFADVKAVFRDNILFSPCIVLEKITPSPPEAAEILKRYDYALNRTLVNEDEPTHMQRRRLLMDDFLPEHLEHHAPMVRALTREAMDRFINTGRAELVADMFWEIPQIVALKFLGVDEEDIEDLKSFSVAHTTNTWGRPEPEEQLAVAEAVGKFWQASGRILAKMKANPDAPGWMQTSIRQHLKHPDIVTESYLHSMMMAILVAAHETTANASANAFRMLLSQPGVWQEIIENPGLIPNAVEECLRHSGPIAAWRRQATRDCELGGVSIPKGAKLLIATASANHDERQFENPDMLDLYRDNSVDHLTFGYGSHQCMGKNIGRMEMRIFLDEFARRLPHLKLKSDQAFEFPANISFRGPKEVWVEWDPALNPEKVDPASIRPPMDFPIGPPEKQSIIRQLRVAAAETRANVLYLTLEDPRGRALPTWSAGAHIDLIVGDYVRKYSLCGDAEDHSRWQVAILREEDGRGGSRHMHETLATGSKVSITGPHNHFHLGDAEDRHILIAGGIGITPILAMADRLKATGKPYELHYAGRRLADMPLLARVKRDHQGHLTLYPGDEGRRMNLAQITMGSSPARPVYACGPERLLAELEGMAVGWPDQSLHFEHFNAAENLLDPENEHAFEVNLTDSGLTLSVGPDQTLHQALINAGIDITCDCKEGLCGSCEVTVVEGEIDHRDRVLTQAERAAGTRMMTLQILQNLVAGQWTGSDTTWIKTSPFDGSEIATVHAASREMVDRAVTAGKAAAFGEWGQMPMRERVTILRDLSNRLTARLDDLIAADMADTGRSYWQACNFDGARAIGPFNAYCDLALSLENRSNTIDLPGGVRGLWVTNRRPKGVIACIAPWNVPLLMLSLKIAPALVIGNAVIAKPSEETPSSAAIVAEVIAESDIPDGAFSLLHGFGAGSTGEFITTHPGVDAISFTGEPGTGSHIMKAAATGLREVAMELGGKNAAVVFDDADMEKVVEGTTRSAFFNCGQICFCTERVLVHRSRYDEFLTRMVDVAKNIVIGEPGHQGFSIGPLVSKSHRDKVMSLIKTVHEDGGSFAAGGAIPVFGDARDKGAFLEPTIVTGLSPDARFNREELFGPVMHVAPFDSEEEAIELANDSQYGLGTVLWTENINRALRVAPKIRVGHAWVNAWQVRDLNSPLTGAGISGVGEQFGRSSLEFCSQPQTITIRVFD
;
A
#
# COMPACT_ATOMS: atom_id res chain seq x y z
N MET A 1 54.37 4.30 33.83
CA MET A 1 54.18 3.31 34.90
C MET A 1 52.76 2.80 34.74
N GLN A 2 52.64 1.53 34.33
CA GLN A 2 51.43 0.73 34.06
C GLN A 2 50.49 1.18 32.93
N GLU A 3 50.65 0.50 31.78
CA GLU A 3 49.63 0.25 30.76
C GLU A 3 48.36 -0.31 31.42
N GLN A 4 47.23 0.39 31.27
CA GLN A 4 45.91 -0.22 31.37
C GLN A 4 45.41 -0.40 29.93
N SER A 5 45.46 -1.64 29.43
CA SER A 5 44.69 -2.04 28.27
C SER A 5 43.21 -1.82 28.56
N GLY A 6 42.57 -0.94 27.79
CA GLY A 6 41.15 -0.62 27.93
C GLY A 6 40.30 -1.84 27.64
N THR A 7 39.80 -2.50 28.68
CA THR A 7 38.75 -3.51 28.58
C THR A 7 37.41 -2.79 28.48
N ALA A 8 36.55 -3.19 27.54
CA ALA A 8 35.16 -2.72 27.53
C ALA A 8 34.48 -3.11 28.85
N ALA A 9 33.41 -2.42 29.24
CA ALA A 9 32.65 -2.73 30.47
C ALA A 9 32.13 -4.18 30.56
N ALA A 10 32.18 -4.95 29.46
CA ALA A 10 31.81 -6.36 29.34
C ALA A 10 33.00 -7.35 29.25
N GLY A 11 34.26 -6.89 29.37
CA GLY A 11 35.44 -7.77 29.36
C GLY A 11 35.98 -8.19 27.98
N CYS A 12 35.37 -7.75 26.88
CA CYS A 12 35.89 -7.97 25.52
C CYS A 12 37.04 -6.99 25.18
N PRO A 13 38.10 -7.45 24.46
CA PRO A 13 39.14 -6.56 23.94
C PRO A 13 38.56 -5.61 22.86
N ILE A 14 38.93 -4.33 22.92
CA ILE A 14 38.52 -3.31 21.94
C ILE A 14 39.38 -3.48 20.68
N SER A 15 38.76 -3.55 19.49
CA SER A 15 39.51 -3.64 18.23
C SER A 15 40.27 -2.34 17.93
N ALA A 16 41.37 -2.44 17.17
CA ALA A 16 42.15 -1.27 16.77
C ALA A 16 41.34 -0.29 15.89
N PHE A 17 40.29 -0.77 15.21
CA PHE A 17 39.38 0.07 14.43
C PHE A 17 38.40 0.81 15.36
N ALA A 18 37.80 0.12 16.33
CA ALA A 18 36.91 0.70 17.33
C ALA A 18 37.57 1.80 18.18
N GLU A 19 38.85 1.65 18.52
CA GLU A 19 39.62 2.64 19.29
C GLU A 19 39.95 3.91 18.46
N LYS A 20 40.11 3.76 17.14
CA LYS A 20 40.43 4.85 16.22
C LYS A 20 39.20 5.63 15.77
N PHE A 21 38.02 4.99 15.70
CA PHE A 21 36.79 5.64 15.26
C PHE A 21 36.47 6.88 16.10
N ASP A 22 36.20 8.00 15.42
CA ASP A 22 35.85 9.27 16.03
C ASP A 22 34.57 9.83 15.39
N ALA A 23 33.47 9.77 16.13
CA ALA A 23 32.17 10.29 15.68
C ALA A 23 32.14 11.82 15.51
N PHE A 24 33.17 12.56 15.99
CA PHE A 24 33.34 14.00 15.73
C PHE A 24 34.41 14.29 14.68
N GLY A 25 35.14 13.26 14.24
CA GLY A 25 36.21 13.36 13.26
C GLY A 25 35.69 13.71 11.86
N ASP A 26 36.60 14.19 11.01
CA ASP A 26 36.25 14.63 9.66
C ASP A 26 35.74 13.49 8.78
N GLU A 27 36.23 12.26 8.95
CA GLU A 27 35.78 11.09 8.18
C GLU A 27 34.28 10.82 8.39
N PHE A 28 33.80 10.74 9.63
CA PHE A 28 32.39 10.51 9.94
C PHE A 28 31.49 11.70 9.53
N ARG A 29 32.00 12.93 9.64
CA ARG A 29 31.26 14.14 9.23
C ARG A 29 31.10 14.21 7.71
N LEU A 30 32.18 13.91 6.97
CA LEU A 30 32.19 13.93 5.52
C LEU A 30 31.33 12.81 4.95
N ASP A 31 31.48 11.59 5.45
CA ASP A 31 30.70 10.44 5.01
C ASP A 31 30.52 9.40 6.14
N PRO A 32 29.42 9.48 6.92
CA PRO A 32 29.20 8.58 8.04
C PRO A 32 28.96 7.13 7.61
N ALA A 33 28.47 6.91 6.39
CA ALA A 33 28.28 5.57 5.84
C ALA A 33 29.64 4.95 5.49
N GLU A 34 30.53 5.69 4.82
CA GLU A 34 31.87 5.20 4.50
C GLU A 34 32.74 4.99 5.76
N ALA A 35 32.71 5.94 6.70
CA ALA A 35 33.46 5.86 7.96
C ALA A 35 33.12 4.63 8.82
N LEU A 36 31.94 4.02 8.58
CA LEU A 36 31.45 2.82 9.26
C LEU A 36 31.33 1.60 8.33
N ARG A 37 31.84 1.64 7.09
CA ARG A 37 31.82 0.49 6.17
C ARG A 37 32.50 -0.73 6.78
N TRP A 38 33.69 -0.53 7.36
CA TRP A 38 34.44 -1.58 8.05
C TRP A 38 33.63 -2.24 9.19
N ALA A 39 32.83 -1.45 9.91
CA ALA A 39 32.00 -1.96 11.00
C ALA A 39 30.83 -2.78 10.45
N ARG A 40 30.14 -2.31 9.40
CA ARG A 40 29.07 -3.09 8.74
C ARG A 40 29.54 -4.45 8.27
N GLU A 41 30.74 -4.51 7.70
CA GLU A 41 31.31 -5.73 7.16
C GLU A 41 31.77 -6.69 8.27
N GLN A 42 32.58 -6.20 9.22
CA GLN A 42 33.38 -7.05 10.09
C GLN A 42 33.00 -6.99 11.58
N GLU A 43 32.60 -5.81 12.08
CA GLU A 43 32.35 -5.58 13.51
C GLU A 43 31.06 -4.75 13.69
N PRO A 44 29.87 -5.36 13.50
CA PRO A 44 28.62 -4.63 13.35
C PRO A 44 28.18 -3.86 14.59
N VAL A 45 28.60 -4.34 15.77
CA VAL A 45 28.37 -3.74 17.08
C VAL A 45 29.70 -3.65 17.82
N PHE A 46 30.12 -2.44 18.20
CA PHE A 46 31.39 -2.22 18.91
C PHE A 46 31.30 -1.11 19.95
N PHE A 47 32.13 -1.17 20.99
CA PHE A 47 32.21 -0.10 21.99
C PHE A 47 33.22 0.96 21.56
N ASN A 48 32.79 2.23 21.46
CA ASN A 48 33.67 3.35 21.19
C ASN A 48 34.10 4.04 22.50
N PRO A 49 35.36 3.90 22.95
CA PRO A 49 35.81 4.43 24.24
C PRO A 49 35.90 5.97 24.27
N ARG A 50 36.05 6.62 23.10
CA ARG A 50 36.12 8.09 22.99
C ARG A 50 34.77 8.78 23.20
N LEU A 51 33.68 8.09 22.86
CA LEU A 51 32.31 8.57 23.00
C LEU A 51 31.64 7.99 24.27
N GLY A 52 32.03 6.78 24.67
CA GLY A 52 31.38 6.03 25.77
C GLY A 52 30.07 5.37 25.36
N TYR A 53 29.91 5.05 24.07
CA TYR A 53 28.70 4.47 23.49
C TYR A 53 29.05 3.18 22.74
N TRP A 54 28.08 2.28 22.63
CA TRP A 54 28.13 1.18 21.67
C TRP A 54 27.58 1.66 20.33
N VAL A 55 28.34 1.48 19.26
CA VAL A 55 27.94 1.85 17.91
C VAL A 55 27.33 0.63 17.23
N VAL A 56 26.18 0.83 16.59
CA VAL A 56 25.44 -0.21 15.87
C VAL A 56 25.32 0.23 14.40
N SER A 57 25.76 -0.61 13.46
CA SER A 57 26.03 -0.15 12.09
C SER A 57 25.21 -0.84 10.98
N ARG A 58 24.69 -2.05 11.22
CA ARG A 58 23.87 -2.81 10.24
C ARG A 58 22.40 -2.43 10.30
N PHE A 59 21.71 -2.56 9.16
CA PHE A 59 20.31 -2.18 9.01
C PHE A 59 19.38 -2.94 9.97
N ALA A 60 19.49 -4.27 9.99
CA ALA A 60 18.64 -5.12 10.83
C ALA A 60 18.80 -4.79 12.32
N ASP A 61 20.03 -4.62 12.80
CA ASP A 61 20.33 -4.30 14.20
C ASP A 61 19.81 -2.89 14.58
N VAL A 62 20.01 -1.89 13.73
CA VAL A 62 19.48 -0.53 13.96
C VAL A 62 17.95 -0.53 13.98
N LYS A 63 17.31 -1.24 13.04
CA LYS A 63 15.85 -1.39 12.98
C LYS A 63 15.31 -2.11 14.22
N ALA A 64 15.98 -3.17 14.70
CA ALA A 64 15.63 -3.88 15.92
C ALA A 64 15.68 -2.96 17.15
N VAL A 65 16.73 -2.12 17.26
CA VAL A 65 16.85 -1.13 18.33
C VAL A 65 15.74 -0.06 18.27
N PHE A 66 15.30 0.33 17.08
CA PHE A 66 14.13 1.22 16.94
C PHE A 66 12.81 0.53 17.33
N ARG A 67 12.66 -0.75 16.99
CA ARG A 67 11.45 -1.54 17.22
C ARG A 67 11.16 -1.74 18.71
N ASP A 68 12.17 -2.17 19.48
CA ASP A 68 12.02 -2.42 20.92
C ASP A 68 12.36 -1.15 21.74
N ASN A 69 11.40 -0.24 21.80
CA ASN A 69 11.54 1.02 22.52
C ASN A 69 11.45 0.89 24.06
N ILE A 70 11.15 -0.30 24.58
CA ILE A 70 11.16 -0.61 26.02
C ILE A 70 12.55 -1.07 26.44
N LEU A 71 13.16 -2.01 25.71
CA LEU A 71 14.54 -2.43 25.94
C LEU A 71 15.51 -1.29 25.62
N PHE A 72 15.24 -0.56 24.54
CA PHE A 72 16.07 0.54 24.09
C PHE A 72 15.30 1.85 24.24
N SER A 73 15.41 2.44 25.42
CA SER A 73 14.73 3.68 25.79
C SER A 73 15.26 4.88 24.98
N PRO A 74 14.38 5.79 24.52
CA PRO A 74 14.76 7.05 23.87
C PRO A 74 15.20 8.14 24.85
N CYS A 75 15.29 7.88 26.16
CA CYS A 75 15.48 8.91 27.19
C CYS A 75 16.74 9.79 26.99
N ILE A 76 17.77 9.27 26.32
CA ILE A 76 19.03 9.98 26.05
C ILE A 76 19.06 10.72 24.70
N VAL A 77 17.97 10.70 23.92
CA VAL A 77 17.94 11.26 22.55
C VAL A 77 18.29 12.75 22.50
N LEU A 78 17.94 13.51 23.54
CA LEU A 78 18.24 14.94 23.69
C LEU A 78 19.26 15.23 24.81
N GLU A 79 19.94 14.21 25.35
CA GLU A 79 20.98 14.41 26.35
C GLU A 79 22.19 15.13 25.72
N LYS A 80 22.77 16.12 26.41
CA LYS A 80 23.98 16.78 25.89
C LYS A 80 25.18 15.84 25.93
N ILE A 81 25.99 15.82 24.87
CA ILE A 81 27.24 15.04 24.85
C ILE A 81 28.24 15.57 25.88
N THR A 82 28.49 16.87 25.85
CA THR A 82 29.33 17.54 26.85
C THR A 82 28.42 18.10 27.93
N PRO A 83 28.57 17.68 29.21
CA PRO A 83 27.83 18.27 30.32
C PRO A 83 28.05 19.78 30.39
N SER A 84 26.99 20.53 30.65
CA SER A 84 27.09 21.99 30.77
C SER A 84 27.85 22.42 32.03
N PRO A 85 28.66 23.49 31.98
CA PRO A 85 29.32 24.03 33.15
C PRO A 85 28.27 24.57 34.14
N PRO A 86 28.54 24.58 35.46
CA PRO A 86 27.60 25.07 36.47
C PRO A 86 27.07 26.48 36.18
N GLU A 87 27.89 27.35 35.60
CA GLU A 87 27.54 28.71 35.21
C GLU A 87 26.42 28.75 34.15
N ALA A 88 26.38 27.78 33.22
CA ALA A 88 25.31 27.68 32.24
C ALA A 88 23.95 27.34 32.89
N ALA A 89 23.96 26.52 33.96
CA ALA A 89 22.76 26.21 34.72
C ALA A 89 22.24 27.45 35.47
N GLU A 90 23.14 28.26 36.05
CA GLU A 90 22.77 29.53 36.66
C GLU A 90 22.21 30.52 35.63
N ILE A 91 22.76 30.57 34.41
CA ILE A 91 22.19 31.37 33.31
C ILE A 91 20.76 30.92 33.01
N LEU A 92 20.53 29.63 32.75
CA LEU A 92 19.21 29.08 32.41
C LEU A 92 18.18 29.30 33.53
N LYS A 93 18.62 29.23 34.80
CA LYS A 93 17.78 29.51 35.96
C LYS A 93 17.27 30.95 36.01
N ARG A 94 18.03 31.94 35.49
CA ARG A 94 17.56 33.34 35.37
C ARG A 94 16.36 33.48 34.43
N TYR A 95 16.21 32.54 33.51
CA TYR A 95 15.13 32.52 32.51
C TYR A 95 13.96 31.61 32.91
N ASP A 96 13.99 31.02 34.12
CA ASP A 96 13.03 30.00 34.56
C ASP A 96 12.92 28.83 33.57
N TYR A 97 14.06 28.44 33.01
CA TYR A 97 14.14 27.39 32.00
C TYR A 97 13.86 26.01 32.62
N ALA A 98 12.86 25.32 32.09
CA ALA A 98 12.42 24.01 32.57
C ALA A 98 11.96 23.09 31.42
N LEU A 99 12.82 22.91 30.41
CA LEU A 99 12.54 21.97 29.32
C LEU A 99 12.43 20.55 29.88
N ASN A 100 11.30 19.90 29.58
CA ASN A 100 11.02 18.53 29.98
C ASN A 100 10.99 17.60 28.75
N ARG A 101 10.68 16.33 28.96
CA ARG A 101 10.49 15.36 27.87
C ARG A 101 9.35 15.78 26.94
N THR A 102 9.55 15.56 25.65
CA THR A 102 8.60 15.89 24.60
C THR A 102 7.98 14.62 24.03
N LEU A 103 8.09 14.36 22.73
CA LEU A 103 7.72 13.07 22.14
C LEU A 103 8.96 12.21 21.88
N VAL A 104 10.03 12.84 21.41
CA VAL A 104 11.20 12.14 20.87
C VAL A 104 12.09 11.46 21.93
N ASN A 105 11.99 11.90 23.19
CA ASN A 105 12.76 11.40 24.34
C ASN A 105 11.87 10.88 25.49
N GLU A 106 10.58 10.67 25.21
CA GLU A 106 9.60 10.19 26.18
C GLU A 106 9.53 8.66 26.17
N ASP A 107 9.46 8.07 27.35
CA ASP A 107 9.32 6.62 27.54
C ASP A 107 7.84 6.21 27.50
N GLU A 108 7.59 4.92 27.27
CA GLU A 108 6.26 4.34 27.42
C GLU A 108 5.83 4.24 28.89
N PRO A 109 4.51 4.30 29.20
CA PRO A 109 3.37 4.40 28.26
C PRO A 109 3.00 5.83 27.84
N THR A 110 3.63 6.85 28.45
CA THR A 110 3.29 8.26 28.26
C THR A 110 3.45 8.70 26.81
N HIS A 111 4.51 8.21 26.14
CA HIS A 111 4.77 8.53 24.75
C HIS A 111 3.61 8.16 23.82
N MET A 112 3.14 6.90 23.79
CA MET A 112 2.07 6.51 22.87
C MET A 112 0.73 7.16 23.18
N GLN A 113 0.42 7.37 24.46
CA GLN A 113 -0.79 8.10 24.87
C GLN A 113 -0.79 9.52 24.28
N ARG A 114 0.33 10.23 24.41
CA ARG A 114 0.46 11.59 23.90
C ARG A 114 0.51 11.64 22.38
N ARG A 115 1.24 10.73 21.75
CA ARG A 115 1.38 10.62 20.30
C ARG A 115 0.01 10.44 19.62
N ARG A 116 -0.83 9.53 20.13
CA ARG A 116 -2.18 9.28 19.58
C ARG A 116 -3.06 10.52 19.59
N LEU A 117 -3.04 11.31 20.65
CA LEU A 117 -3.86 12.52 20.77
C LEU A 117 -3.43 13.67 19.84
N LEU A 118 -2.19 13.65 19.36
CA LEU A 118 -1.56 14.77 18.65
C LEU A 118 -1.14 14.45 17.20
N MET A 119 -1.48 13.25 16.71
CA MET A 119 -1.05 12.76 15.39
C MET A 119 -1.88 13.31 14.24
N ASP A 120 -3.17 13.56 14.44
CA ASP A 120 -4.12 13.80 13.35
C ASP A 120 -3.66 14.90 12.38
N ASP A 121 -3.13 16.02 12.89
CA ASP A 121 -2.67 17.14 12.05
C ASP A 121 -1.46 16.79 11.16
N PHE A 122 -0.79 15.65 11.39
CA PHE A 122 0.33 15.16 10.58
C PHE A 122 -0.08 14.10 9.54
N LEU A 123 -1.36 13.75 9.47
CA LEU A 123 -1.87 12.85 8.43
C LEU A 123 -1.77 13.51 7.04
N PRO A 124 -1.47 12.74 5.97
CA PRO A 124 -1.33 13.29 4.62
C PRO A 124 -2.46 14.22 4.19
N GLU A 125 -3.73 13.82 4.39
CA GLU A 125 -4.91 14.61 4.00
C GLU A 125 -4.98 15.98 4.71
N HIS A 126 -4.45 16.07 5.92
CA HIS A 126 -4.40 17.31 6.69
C HIS A 126 -3.17 18.16 6.34
N LEU A 127 -2.15 17.60 5.71
CA LEU A 127 -0.95 18.35 5.31
C LEU A 127 -1.05 18.95 3.90
N GLU A 128 -1.86 18.38 3.00
CA GLU A 128 -1.97 18.80 1.60
C GLU A 128 -2.30 20.29 1.42
N HIS A 129 -3.12 20.85 2.31
CA HIS A 129 -3.49 22.27 2.24
C HIS A 129 -2.32 23.24 2.46
N HIS A 130 -1.18 22.78 2.98
CA HIS A 130 0.04 23.59 3.11
C HIS A 130 0.86 23.67 1.80
N ALA A 131 0.66 22.77 0.83
CA ALA A 131 1.43 22.74 -0.40
C ALA A 131 1.42 24.08 -1.18
N PRO A 132 0.29 24.79 -1.34
CA PRO A 132 0.27 26.09 -2.03
C PRO A 132 1.13 27.15 -1.33
N MET A 133 1.15 27.16 0.01
CA MET A 133 1.98 28.08 0.80
C MET A 133 3.47 27.76 0.61
N VAL A 134 3.86 26.49 0.70
CA VAL A 134 5.26 26.08 0.48
C VAL A 134 5.73 26.45 -0.92
N ARG A 135 4.88 26.26 -1.94
CA ARG A 135 5.17 26.61 -3.32
C ARG A 135 5.30 28.13 -3.53
N ALA A 136 4.46 28.93 -2.85
CA ALA A 136 4.58 30.39 -2.86
C ALA A 136 5.91 30.85 -2.26
N LEU A 137 6.26 30.37 -1.07
CA LEU A 137 7.54 30.68 -0.40
C LEU A 137 8.74 30.26 -1.26
N THR A 138 8.68 29.08 -1.88
CA THR A 138 9.70 28.58 -2.81
C THR A 138 9.89 29.52 -3.99
N ARG A 139 8.80 29.95 -4.62
CA ARG A 139 8.84 30.87 -5.75
C ARG A 139 9.40 32.23 -5.36
N GLU A 140 8.92 32.79 -4.26
CA GLU A 140 9.40 34.08 -3.74
C GLU A 140 10.89 34.04 -3.43
N ALA A 141 11.38 32.96 -2.80
CA ALA A 141 12.80 32.79 -2.54
C ALA A 141 13.62 32.71 -3.82
N MET A 142 13.19 31.88 -4.78
CA MET A 142 13.87 31.75 -6.07
C MET A 142 13.88 33.06 -6.86
N ASP A 143 12.79 33.81 -6.88
CA ASP A 143 12.67 35.08 -7.63
C ASP A 143 13.69 36.13 -7.17
N ARG A 144 14.14 36.08 -5.90
CA ARG A 144 15.20 36.96 -5.39
C ARG A 144 16.54 36.74 -6.08
N PHE A 145 16.86 35.50 -6.47
CA PHE A 145 18.16 35.16 -7.04
C PHE A 145 18.12 34.68 -8.49
N ILE A 146 16.97 34.34 -9.08
CA ILE A 146 16.84 33.69 -10.41
C ILE A 146 17.62 34.36 -11.55
N ASN A 147 17.89 35.67 -11.43
CA ASN A 147 18.59 36.49 -12.42
C ASN A 147 20.08 36.79 -12.11
N THR A 148 20.60 36.34 -10.97
CA THR A 148 21.99 36.63 -10.54
C THR A 148 23.02 35.71 -11.21
N GLY A 149 22.60 34.52 -11.65
CA GLY A 149 23.47 33.47 -12.19
C GLY A 149 24.21 32.65 -11.11
N ARG A 150 23.97 32.94 -9.83
CA ARG A 150 24.53 32.21 -8.69
C ARG A 150 23.72 32.42 -7.40
N ALA A 151 23.67 31.41 -6.55
CA ALA A 151 23.01 31.48 -5.24
C ALA A 151 23.71 30.56 -4.22
N GLU A 152 23.58 30.87 -2.94
CA GLU A 152 23.95 29.99 -1.84
C GLU A 152 22.66 29.41 -1.26
N LEU A 153 22.31 28.18 -1.65
CA LEU A 153 20.96 27.64 -1.46
C LEU A 153 20.57 27.47 0.02
N VAL A 154 21.53 27.28 0.92
CA VAL A 154 21.24 27.12 2.35
C VAL A 154 20.73 28.43 2.93
N ALA A 155 21.50 29.51 2.84
CA ALA A 155 21.14 30.82 3.38
C ALA A 155 20.03 31.51 2.57
N ASP A 156 20.03 31.37 1.24
CA ASP A 156 19.07 32.08 0.39
C ASP A 156 17.67 31.46 0.40
N MET A 157 17.54 30.17 0.78
CA MET A 157 16.27 29.42 0.66
C MET A 157 16.06 28.30 1.69
N PHE A 158 16.94 27.29 1.76
CA PHE A 158 16.65 26.03 2.48
C PHE A 158 16.63 26.17 3.99
N TRP A 159 17.27 27.19 4.56
CA TRP A 159 17.17 27.49 5.98
C TRP A 159 15.88 28.26 6.29
N GLU A 160 15.54 29.28 5.49
CA GLU A 160 14.39 30.14 5.77
C GLU A 160 13.04 29.43 5.61
N ILE A 161 12.83 28.69 4.51
CA ILE A 161 11.50 28.17 4.17
C ILE A 161 10.99 27.14 5.19
N PRO A 162 11.72 26.07 5.52
CA PRO A 162 11.23 25.06 6.47
C PRO A 162 10.97 25.65 7.85
N GLN A 163 11.73 26.68 8.24
CA GLN A 163 11.49 27.41 9.48
C GLN A 163 10.14 28.13 9.48
N ILE A 164 9.82 28.85 8.39
CA ILE A 164 8.53 29.54 8.24
C ILE A 164 7.38 28.52 8.16
N VAL A 165 7.56 27.44 7.40
CA VAL A 165 6.56 26.37 7.26
C VAL A 165 6.27 25.73 8.62
N ALA A 166 7.30 25.39 9.38
CA ALA A 166 7.17 24.87 10.74
C ALA A 166 6.38 25.85 11.64
N LEU A 167 6.78 27.12 11.69
CA LEU A 167 6.09 28.14 12.51
C LEU A 167 4.61 28.32 12.14
N LYS A 168 4.30 28.32 10.83
CA LYS A 168 2.92 28.40 10.34
C LYS A 168 2.13 27.14 10.66
N PHE A 169 2.74 25.95 10.55
CA PHE A 169 2.13 24.68 10.96
C PHE A 169 1.80 24.66 12.46
N LEU A 170 2.67 25.24 13.30
CA LEU A 170 2.39 25.41 14.73
C LEU A 170 1.24 26.38 15.01
N GLY A 171 0.86 27.22 14.05
CA GLY A 171 -0.12 28.29 14.23
C GLY A 171 0.45 29.55 14.87
N VAL A 172 1.76 29.82 14.73
CA VAL A 172 2.38 31.07 15.19
C VAL A 172 1.97 32.22 14.26
N ASP A 173 1.50 33.33 14.85
CA ASP A 173 1.11 34.53 14.11
C ASP A 173 2.31 35.18 13.40
N GLU A 174 2.08 35.79 12.24
CA GLU A 174 3.15 36.40 11.42
C GLU A 174 3.98 37.46 12.16
N GLU A 175 3.38 38.19 13.09
CA GLU A 175 4.07 39.20 13.90
C GLU A 175 5.07 38.61 14.91
N ASP A 176 4.87 37.36 15.34
CA ASP A 176 5.73 36.66 16.29
C ASP A 176 6.74 35.72 15.58
N ILE A 177 6.58 35.46 14.28
CA ILE A 177 7.49 34.63 13.47
C ILE A 177 8.91 35.21 13.46
N GLU A 178 9.08 36.52 13.24
CA GLU A 178 10.41 37.15 13.19
C GLU A 178 11.14 37.09 14.55
N ASP A 179 10.41 37.16 15.66
CA ASP A 179 10.99 36.99 16.99
C ASP A 179 11.55 35.57 17.16
N LEU A 180 10.75 34.55 16.82
CA LEU A 180 11.18 33.15 16.90
C LEU A 180 12.27 32.77 15.90
N LYS A 181 12.29 33.39 14.72
CA LYS A 181 13.33 33.17 13.70
C LYS A 181 14.73 33.49 14.23
N SER A 182 14.83 34.52 15.08
CA SER A 182 16.11 34.99 15.64
C SER A 182 16.80 34.00 16.60
N PHE A 183 16.10 32.97 17.10
CA PHE A 183 16.60 32.05 18.13
C PHE A 183 17.07 30.68 17.62
N SER A 184 16.95 30.40 16.31
CA SER A 184 17.05 29.03 15.77
C SER A 184 18.48 28.47 15.55
N VAL A 185 19.55 29.10 16.04
CA VAL A 185 20.88 28.91 15.43
C VAL A 185 21.90 28.06 16.23
N ALA A 186 21.54 27.33 17.29
CA ALA A 186 22.58 26.60 18.05
C ALA A 186 22.19 25.29 18.78
N HIS A 187 21.05 24.67 18.47
CA HIS A 187 20.63 23.47 19.21
C HIS A 187 21.47 22.24 18.89
N THR A 188 21.87 22.09 17.63
CA THR A 188 22.59 20.92 17.14
C THR A 188 23.96 20.75 17.79
N THR A 189 24.77 21.81 17.79
CA THR A 189 26.10 21.80 18.41
C THR A 189 26.02 21.65 19.93
N ASN A 190 25.06 22.28 20.61
CA ASN A 190 24.93 22.18 22.07
C ASN A 190 24.42 20.82 22.56
N THR A 191 23.59 20.13 21.78
CA THR A 191 23.01 18.84 22.19
C THR A 191 23.87 17.67 21.73
N TRP A 192 24.27 17.64 20.45
CA TRP A 192 24.97 16.52 19.83
C TRP A 192 26.44 16.81 19.48
N GLY A 193 26.93 18.03 19.73
CA GLY A 193 28.32 18.45 19.48
C GLY A 193 29.18 18.50 20.75
N ARG A 194 30.39 19.05 20.61
CA ARG A 194 31.35 19.32 21.70
C ARG A 194 31.72 20.81 21.75
N PRO A 195 30.79 21.71 22.10
CA PRO A 195 31.05 23.14 22.14
C PRO A 195 32.03 23.49 23.26
N GLU A 196 32.84 24.53 23.04
CA GLU A 196 33.75 25.06 24.05
C GLU A 196 32.94 25.67 25.23
N PRO A 197 33.49 25.72 26.46
CA PRO A 197 32.76 26.23 27.62
C PRO A 197 32.15 27.63 27.42
N GLU A 198 32.84 28.53 26.73
CA GLU A 198 32.34 29.89 26.42
C GLU A 198 31.15 29.86 25.45
N GLU A 199 31.18 28.98 24.45
CA GLU A 199 30.08 28.77 23.52
C GLU A 199 28.84 28.21 24.23
N GLN A 200 29.03 27.32 25.22
CA GLN A 200 27.94 26.78 26.02
C GLN A 200 27.21 27.85 26.84
N LEU A 201 27.93 28.87 27.32
CA LEU A 201 27.32 30.02 28.03
C LEU A 201 26.50 30.90 27.08
N ALA A 202 27.03 31.16 25.88
CA ALA A 202 26.30 31.92 24.86
C ALA A 202 25.03 31.19 24.38
N VAL A 203 25.11 29.87 24.21
CA VAL A 203 23.95 29.05 23.86
C VAL A 203 22.93 29.00 25.00
N ALA A 204 23.38 28.88 26.26
CA ALA A 204 22.48 28.93 27.42
C ALA A 204 21.69 30.25 27.49
N GLU A 205 22.33 31.37 27.17
CA GLU A 205 21.69 32.68 27.09
C GLU A 205 20.65 32.75 25.97
N ALA A 206 20.97 32.24 24.77
CA ALA A 206 20.05 32.20 23.64
C ALA A 206 18.86 31.27 23.89
N VAL A 207 19.09 30.09 24.47
CA VAL A 207 18.07 29.13 24.87
C VAL A 207 17.13 29.73 25.92
N GLY A 208 17.67 30.43 26.92
CA GLY A 208 16.86 31.11 27.94
C GLY A 208 15.92 32.16 27.35
N LYS A 209 16.41 32.97 26.41
CA LYS A 209 15.59 33.96 25.69
C LYS A 209 14.51 33.31 24.84
N PHE A 210 14.86 32.24 24.12
CA PHE A 210 13.91 31.48 23.31
C PHE A 210 12.81 30.86 24.17
N TRP A 211 13.16 30.33 25.35
CA TRP A 211 12.19 29.79 26.30
C TRP A 211 11.17 30.84 26.75
N GLN A 212 11.63 32.05 27.11
CA GLN A 212 10.73 33.14 27.49
C GLN A 212 9.85 33.63 26.33
N ALA A 213 10.42 33.76 25.13
CA ALA A 213 9.66 34.13 23.94
C ALA A 213 8.58 33.09 23.61
N SER A 214 8.94 31.81 23.65
CA SER A 214 8.02 30.68 23.47
C SER A 214 6.90 30.69 24.51
N GLY A 215 7.21 30.99 25.77
CA GLY A 215 6.22 31.09 26.85
C GLY A 215 5.24 32.25 26.65
N ARG A 216 5.73 33.42 26.21
CA ARG A 216 4.91 34.59 25.86
C ARG A 216 3.95 34.27 24.71
N ILE A 217 4.44 33.61 23.65
CA ILE A 217 3.64 33.24 22.49
C ILE A 217 2.62 32.15 22.85
N LEU A 218 3.03 31.14 23.63
CA LEU A 218 2.11 30.11 24.12
C LEU A 218 0.99 30.71 24.98
N ALA A 219 1.29 31.69 25.84
CA ALA A 219 0.27 32.39 26.62
C ALA A 219 -0.74 33.12 25.73
N LYS A 220 -0.28 33.74 24.64
CA LYS A 220 -1.14 34.37 23.61
C LYS A 220 -2.01 33.32 22.91
N MET A 221 -1.45 32.20 22.49
CA MET A 221 -2.19 31.09 21.85
C MET A 221 -3.24 30.49 22.79
N LYS A 222 -2.93 30.34 24.09
CA LYS A 222 -3.89 29.86 25.10
C LYS A 222 -5.10 30.78 25.26
N ALA A 223 -4.98 32.07 24.93
CA ALA A 223 -6.10 33.00 24.94
C ALA A 223 -7.07 32.79 23.75
N ASN A 224 -6.65 32.09 22.70
CA ASN A 224 -7.47 31.75 21.54
C ASN A 224 -7.25 30.29 21.09
N PRO A 225 -7.72 29.30 21.87
CA PRO A 225 -7.48 27.88 21.60
C PRO A 225 -8.19 27.36 20.34
N ASP A 226 -9.15 28.10 19.77
CA ASP A 226 -9.91 27.70 18.58
C ASP A 226 -9.26 28.16 17.26
N ALA A 227 -8.15 28.90 17.33
CA ALA A 227 -7.37 29.23 16.14
C ALA A 227 -6.80 27.97 15.45
N PRO A 228 -6.50 28.06 14.14
CA PRO A 228 -5.85 26.96 13.42
C PRO A 228 -4.38 26.82 13.83
N GLY A 229 -3.86 25.59 13.73
CA GLY A 229 -2.47 25.25 14.01
C GLY A 229 -2.31 24.14 15.05
N TRP A 230 -1.19 23.42 14.96
CA TRP A 230 -0.95 22.23 15.77
C TRP A 230 -0.81 22.54 17.27
N MET A 231 -0.26 23.70 17.63
CA MET A 231 -0.17 24.09 19.05
C MET A 231 -1.55 24.43 19.61
N GLN A 232 -2.46 24.99 18.81
CA GLN A 232 -3.84 25.21 19.20
C GLN A 232 -4.57 23.87 19.37
N THR A 233 -4.36 22.89 18.48
CA THR A 233 -4.82 21.51 18.69
C THR A 233 -4.29 20.94 19.99
N SER A 234 -2.99 21.08 20.25
CA SER A 234 -2.35 20.61 21.49
C SER A 234 -2.93 21.29 22.74
N ILE A 235 -3.23 22.60 22.68
CA ILE A 235 -3.90 23.33 23.77
C ILE A 235 -5.31 22.79 24.01
N ARG A 236 -6.09 22.53 22.94
CA ARG A 236 -7.42 21.91 23.06
C ARG A 236 -7.32 20.52 23.69
N GLN A 237 -6.29 19.74 23.35
CA GLN A 237 -6.04 18.43 23.97
C GLN A 237 -5.58 18.55 25.43
N HIS A 238 -4.79 19.56 25.79
CA HIS A 238 -4.45 19.84 27.19
C HIS A 238 -5.69 20.16 28.04
N LEU A 239 -6.64 20.92 27.50
CA LEU A 239 -7.89 21.23 28.21
C LEU A 239 -8.77 19.98 28.44
N LYS A 240 -8.68 18.98 27.57
CA LYS A 240 -9.41 17.71 27.68
C LYS A 240 -8.66 16.64 28.48
N HIS A 241 -7.33 16.58 28.33
CA HIS A 241 -6.45 15.54 28.84
C HIS A 241 -5.20 16.15 29.52
N PRO A 242 -5.37 16.92 30.62
CA PRO A 242 -4.29 17.70 31.22
C PRO A 242 -3.15 16.85 31.79
N ASP A 243 -3.41 15.59 32.12
CA ASP A 243 -2.42 14.65 32.65
C ASP A 243 -1.53 14.04 31.55
N ILE A 244 -2.00 14.03 30.29
CA ILE A 244 -1.28 13.46 29.15
C ILE A 244 -0.55 14.56 28.38
N VAL A 245 -1.26 15.65 28.06
CA VAL A 245 -0.73 16.85 27.43
C VAL A 245 -0.58 17.90 28.52
N THR A 246 0.58 17.93 29.18
CA THR A 246 0.80 18.82 30.32
C THR A 246 1.17 20.24 29.88
N GLU A 247 1.04 21.22 30.77
CA GLU A 247 1.50 22.59 30.50
C GLU A 247 3.01 22.65 30.25
N SER A 248 3.78 21.87 31.01
CA SER A 248 5.22 21.67 30.80
C SER A 248 5.52 21.11 29.41
N TYR A 249 4.70 20.18 28.92
CA TYR A 249 4.84 19.63 27.57
C TYR A 249 4.55 20.69 26.50
N LEU A 250 3.46 21.46 26.61
CA LEU A 250 3.12 22.50 25.63
C LEU A 250 4.25 23.52 25.44
N HIS A 251 4.85 23.97 26.55
CA HIS A 251 5.97 24.91 26.51
C HIS A 251 7.23 24.26 25.94
N SER A 252 7.54 23.03 26.36
CA SER A 252 8.68 22.27 25.84
C SER A 252 8.55 21.99 24.34
N MET A 253 7.33 21.72 23.86
CA MET A 253 7.06 21.41 22.47
C MET A 253 7.22 22.63 21.57
N MET A 254 6.81 23.83 22.01
CA MET A 254 7.02 25.08 21.27
C MET A 254 8.49 25.29 20.86
N MET A 255 9.41 24.87 21.74
CA MET A 255 10.84 25.00 21.51
C MET A 255 11.41 23.82 20.72
N ALA A 256 11.05 22.59 21.09
CA ALA A 256 11.62 21.37 20.50
C ALA A 256 11.23 21.17 19.03
N ILE A 257 9.99 21.52 18.67
CA ILE A 257 9.47 21.28 17.32
C ILE A 257 10.16 22.14 16.27
N LEU A 258 10.64 23.34 16.62
CA LEU A 258 11.34 24.20 15.69
C LEU A 258 12.65 23.57 15.24
N VAL A 259 13.41 22.98 16.14
CA VAL A 259 14.63 22.22 15.79
C VAL A 259 14.28 20.98 14.98
N ALA A 260 13.21 20.26 15.37
CA ALA A 260 12.82 19.00 14.73
C ALA A 260 12.20 19.16 13.34
N ALA A 261 11.59 20.30 13.01
CA ALA A 261 10.94 20.54 11.72
C ALA A 261 11.80 21.39 10.77
N HIS A 262 12.63 22.30 11.30
CA HIS A 262 13.46 23.19 10.50
C HIS A 262 14.79 22.53 10.09
N GLU A 263 15.68 22.23 11.04
CA GLU A 263 17.07 21.86 10.74
C GLU A 263 17.16 20.56 9.93
N THR A 264 16.31 19.57 10.24
CA THR A 264 16.31 18.28 9.52
C THR A 264 15.87 18.44 8.07
N THR A 265 14.85 19.24 7.80
CA THR A 265 14.32 19.47 6.43
C THR A 265 15.26 20.33 5.61
N ALA A 266 15.86 21.36 6.23
CA ALA A 266 16.90 22.19 5.62
C ALA A 266 18.13 21.34 5.21
N ASN A 267 18.64 20.53 6.14
CA ASN A 267 19.78 19.64 5.90
C ASN A 267 19.44 18.58 4.85
N ALA A 268 18.24 18.00 4.88
CA ALA A 268 17.79 17.03 3.88
C ALA A 268 17.75 17.65 2.47
N SER A 269 17.21 18.86 2.36
CA SER A 269 17.13 19.61 1.09
C SER A 269 18.53 19.95 0.56
N ALA A 270 19.41 20.46 1.43
CA ALA A 270 20.78 20.78 1.06
C ALA A 270 21.57 19.53 0.63
N ASN A 271 21.43 18.41 1.33
CA ASN A 271 22.04 17.14 0.95
C ASN A 271 21.50 16.63 -0.40
N ALA A 272 20.18 16.68 -0.60
CA ALA A 272 19.54 16.23 -1.85
C ALA A 272 20.08 17.01 -3.06
N PHE A 273 20.09 18.35 -2.99
CA PHE A 273 20.61 19.19 -4.08
C PHE A 273 22.12 18.97 -4.29
N ARG A 274 22.91 18.83 -3.22
CA ARG A 274 24.33 18.48 -3.32
C ARG A 274 24.52 17.18 -4.09
N MET A 275 23.76 16.12 -3.75
CA MET A 275 23.91 14.81 -4.36
C MET A 275 23.43 14.78 -5.81
N LEU A 276 22.23 15.30 -6.08
CA LEU A 276 21.66 15.32 -7.42
C LEU A 276 22.51 16.16 -8.39
N LEU A 277 22.99 17.33 -7.98
CA LEU A 277 23.80 18.19 -8.84
C LEU A 277 25.26 17.74 -8.96
N SER A 278 25.78 16.96 -8.01
CA SER A 278 27.11 16.34 -8.13
C SER A 278 27.16 15.26 -9.21
N GLN A 279 26.00 14.74 -9.63
CA GLN A 279 25.85 13.73 -10.67
C GLN A 279 24.94 14.27 -11.79
N PRO A 280 25.50 15.01 -12.77
CA PRO A 280 24.69 15.68 -13.79
C PRO A 280 23.73 14.77 -14.56
N GLY A 281 24.06 13.47 -14.71
CA GLY A 281 23.16 12.48 -15.32
C GLY A 281 21.87 12.26 -14.53
N VAL A 282 21.97 12.19 -13.20
CA VAL A 282 20.83 11.98 -12.28
C VAL A 282 19.93 13.22 -12.24
N TRP A 283 20.50 14.42 -12.23
CA TRP A 283 19.71 15.65 -12.33
C TRP A 283 18.93 15.74 -13.64
N GLN A 284 19.52 15.30 -14.76
CA GLN A 284 18.81 15.23 -16.04
C GLN A 284 17.67 14.22 -16.02
N GLU A 285 17.78 13.10 -15.30
CA GLU A 285 16.68 12.14 -15.16
C GLU A 285 15.44 12.76 -14.49
N ILE A 286 15.62 13.61 -13.48
CA ILE A 286 14.52 14.34 -12.84
C ILE A 286 13.86 15.33 -13.81
N ILE A 287 14.64 16.00 -14.65
CA ILE A 287 14.13 16.93 -15.66
C ILE A 287 13.35 16.17 -16.74
N GLU A 288 13.88 15.03 -17.18
CA GLU A 288 13.29 14.19 -18.24
C GLU A 288 12.03 13.45 -17.77
N ASN A 289 12.03 12.97 -16.53
CA ASN A 289 10.91 12.28 -15.90
C ASN A 289 10.63 12.86 -14.50
N PRO A 290 9.89 13.98 -14.43
CA PRO A 290 9.51 14.58 -13.16
C PRO A 290 8.66 13.66 -12.25
N GLY A 291 8.07 12.60 -12.79
CA GLY A 291 7.37 11.57 -12.02
C GLY A 291 8.28 10.83 -11.03
N LEU A 292 9.61 10.91 -11.19
CA LEU A 292 10.59 10.37 -10.26
C LEU A 292 10.81 11.23 -9.02
N ILE A 293 10.38 12.50 -9.01
CA ILE A 293 10.64 13.43 -7.89
C ILE A 293 10.27 12.83 -6.52
N PRO A 294 9.11 12.17 -6.34
CA PRO A 294 8.77 11.53 -5.07
C PRO A 294 9.81 10.50 -4.63
N ASN A 295 10.25 9.60 -5.52
CA ASN A 295 11.23 8.57 -5.18
C ASN A 295 12.66 9.13 -5.10
N ALA A 296 12.97 10.16 -5.87
CA ALA A 296 14.25 10.87 -5.77
C ALA A 296 14.45 11.49 -4.38
N VAL A 297 13.37 11.99 -3.76
CA VAL A 297 13.39 12.45 -2.37
C VAL A 297 13.68 11.28 -1.41
N GLU A 298 12.99 10.15 -1.54
CA GLU A 298 13.25 8.97 -0.69
C GLU A 298 14.68 8.45 -0.87
N GLU A 299 15.17 8.38 -2.11
CA GLU A 299 16.53 7.91 -2.39
C GLU A 299 17.59 8.87 -1.85
N CYS A 300 17.37 10.18 -1.94
CA CYS A 300 18.24 11.18 -1.31
C CYS A 300 18.19 11.08 0.23
N LEU A 301 17.03 10.80 0.82
CA LEU A 301 16.89 10.58 2.26
C LEU A 301 17.56 9.28 2.71
N ARG A 302 17.54 8.22 1.89
CA ARG A 302 18.29 7.00 2.13
C ARG A 302 19.80 7.27 2.07
N HIS A 303 20.28 7.77 0.93
CA HIS A 303 21.70 7.92 0.60
C HIS A 303 22.41 9.02 1.41
N SER A 304 21.77 10.18 1.57
CA SER A 304 22.35 11.31 2.28
C SER A 304 21.31 12.03 3.14
N GLY A 305 20.59 11.26 3.94
CA GLY A 305 19.63 11.80 4.90
C GLY A 305 20.25 12.78 5.90
N PRO A 306 19.45 13.66 6.52
CA PRO A 306 19.91 14.61 7.52
C PRO A 306 20.33 13.96 8.84
N ILE A 307 20.07 12.66 9.04
CA ILE A 307 20.35 11.94 10.29
C ILE A 307 21.50 10.94 10.08
N ALA A 308 22.68 11.26 10.61
CA ALA A 308 23.85 10.38 10.56
C ALA A 308 23.71 9.19 11.54
N ALA A 309 23.30 9.47 12.77
CA ALA A 309 23.06 8.47 13.80
C ALA A 309 22.06 8.95 14.86
N TRP A 310 21.41 7.99 15.51
CA TRP A 310 20.45 8.23 16.58
C TRP A 310 20.84 7.53 17.88
N ARG A 311 20.13 7.79 18.98
CA ARG A 311 20.54 7.35 20.31
C ARG A 311 19.45 6.57 21.04
N ARG A 312 19.87 5.57 21.81
CA ARG A 312 19.05 4.80 22.75
C ARG A 312 19.83 4.38 23.98
N GLN A 313 19.15 4.07 25.07
CA GLN A 313 19.76 3.49 26.26
C GLN A 313 19.16 2.12 26.58
N ALA A 314 20.01 1.12 26.78
CA ALA A 314 19.56 -0.21 27.20
C ALA A 314 18.99 -0.17 28.63
N THR A 315 17.77 -0.66 28.83
CA THR A 315 17.09 -0.65 30.14
C THR A 315 17.36 -1.91 30.96
N ARG A 316 17.89 -2.97 30.33
CA ARG A 316 18.35 -4.24 30.92
C ARG A 316 19.52 -4.81 30.13
N ASP A 317 20.20 -5.81 30.69
CA ASP A 317 21.24 -6.55 29.97
C ASP A 317 20.61 -7.29 28.78
N CYS A 318 21.25 -7.25 27.61
CA CYS A 318 20.78 -7.89 26.39
C CYS A 318 21.94 -8.27 25.45
N GLU A 319 21.63 -8.89 24.33
CA GLU A 319 22.56 -9.20 23.25
C GLU A 319 22.11 -8.50 21.98
N LEU A 320 23.05 -7.91 21.23
CA LEU A 320 22.79 -7.24 19.96
C LEU A 320 23.95 -7.52 19.01
N GLY A 321 23.65 -8.01 17.79
CA GLY A 321 24.67 -8.34 16.79
C GLY A 321 25.74 -9.33 17.26
N GLY A 322 25.40 -10.26 18.16
CA GLY A 322 26.34 -11.23 18.76
C GLY A 322 27.18 -10.66 19.92
N VAL A 323 26.86 -9.47 20.41
CA VAL A 323 27.63 -8.75 21.44
C VAL A 323 26.76 -8.48 22.66
N SER A 324 27.28 -8.78 23.86
CA SER A 324 26.59 -8.50 25.12
C SER A 324 26.58 -7.00 25.44
N ILE A 325 25.39 -6.43 25.61
CA ILE A 325 25.14 -5.02 25.93
C ILE A 325 24.64 -4.92 27.39
N PRO A 326 25.37 -4.24 28.29
CA PRO A 326 24.94 -4.12 29.68
C PRO A 326 23.82 -3.10 29.87
N LYS A 327 23.02 -3.28 30.92
CA LYS A 327 22.02 -2.32 31.39
C LYS A 327 22.64 -0.93 31.58
N GLY A 328 21.97 0.09 31.07
CA GLY A 328 22.41 1.48 31.12
C GLY A 328 23.38 1.86 30.00
N ALA A 329 23.82 0.90 29.17
CA ALA A 329 24.64 1.17 28.01
C ALA A 329 23.96 2.16 27.06
N LYS A 330 24.72 3.17 26.62
CA LYS A 330 24.28 4.12 25.61
C LYS A 330 24.62 3.57 24.23
N LEU A 331 23.66 3.59 23.33
CA LEU A 331 23.76 3.13 21.96
C LEU A 331 23.77 4.33 21.02
N LEU A 332 24.67 4.30 20.05
CA LEU A 332 24.68 5.15 18.86
C LEU A 332 24.32 4.28 17.66
N ILE A 333 23.06 4.34 17.25
CA ILE A 333 22.56 3.59 16.10
C ILE A 333 22.79 4.40 14.82
N ALA A 334 23.74 3.97 13.99
CA ALA A 334 24.17 4.71 12.80
C ALA A 334 23.21 4.53 11.63
N THR A 335 22.18 5.37 11.55
CA THR A 335 21.15 5.34 10.50
C THR A 335 21.72 5.52 9.11
N ALA A 336 22.70 6.41 8.91
CA ALA A 336 23.35 6.57 7.61
C ALA A 336 24.12 5.32 7.19
N SER A 337 24.75 4.63 8.15
CA SER A 337 25.38 3.32 7.90
C SER A 337 24.33 2.27 7.55
N ALA A 338 23.25 2.15 8.33
CA ALA A 338 22.15 1.22 8.07
C ALA A 338 21.53 1.41 6.67
N ASN A 339 21.32 2.66 6.25
CA ASN A 339 20.81 2.98 4.91
C ASN A 339 21.79 2.61 3.78
N HIS A 340 23.03 2.26 4.12
CA HIS A 340 24.08 1.79 3.22
C HIS A 340 24.48 0.33 3.47
N ASP A 341 23.62 -0.45 4.12
CA ASP A 341 23.84 -1.89 4.28
C ASP A 341 23.47 -2.64 3.00
N GLU A 342 24.45 -3.27 2.36
CA GLU A 342 24.30 -4.05 1.13
C GLU A 342 23.34 -5.24 1.29
N ARG A 343 23.10 -5.68 2.52
CA ARG A 343 22.14 -6.74 2.85
C ARG A 343 20.69 -6.29 2.71
N GLN A 344 20.43 -4.98 2.75
CA GLN A 344 19.09 -4.40 2.59
C GLN A 344 18.93 -3.69 1.24
N PHE A 345 19.97 -2.97 0.80
CA PHE A 345 19.91 -2.15 -0.41
C PHE A 345 20.97 -2.59 -1.41
N GLU A 346 20.53 -3.03 -2.59
CA GLU A 346 21.42 -3.47 -3.66
C GLU A 346 22.21 -2.28 -4.24
N ASN A 347 23.54 -2.32 -4.18
CA ASN A 347 24.44 -1.18 -4.50
C ASN A 347 24.09 0.09 -3.69
N PRO A 348 24.22 0.05 -2.36
CA PRO A 348 23.71 1.09 -1.48
C PRO A 348 24.37 2.45 -1.71
N ASP A 349 25.62 2.47 -2.18
CA ASP A 349 26.39 3.70 -2.38
C ASP A 349 26.02 4.44 -3.68
N MET A 350 25.28 3.78 -4.58
CA MET A 350 24.79 4.40 -5.80
C MET A 350 23.52 5.20 -5.52
N LEU A 351 23.44 6.41 -6.09
CA LEU A 351 22.24 7.23 -6.06
C LEU A 351 21.33 6.79 -7.20
N ASP A 352 20.28 6.04 -6.87
CA ASP A 352 19.43 5.37 -7.84
C ASP A 352 17.96 5.79 -7.71
N LEU A 353 17.50 6.66 -8.60
CA LEU A 353 16.14 7.22 -8.55
C LEU A 353 15.03 6.19 -8.82
N TYR A 354 15.38 4.99 -9.29
CA TYR A 354 14.41 3.93 -9.57
C TYR A 354 14.57 2.73 -8.62
N ARG A 355 15.30 2.91 -7.51
CA ARG A 355 15.28 1.93 -6.42
C ARG A 355 13.88 1.89 -5.81
N ASP A 356 13.26 0.72 -5.79
CA ASP A 356 11.87 0.54 -5.36
C ASP A 356 11.73 0.40 -3.84
N ASN A 357 12.82 0.02 -3.16
CA ASN A 357 12.86 -0.09 -1.70
C ASN A 357 13.47 1.14 -1.00
N SER A 358 13.63 2.29 -1.67
CA SER A 358 14.18 3.52 -1.05
C SER A 358 13.41 3.97 0.19
N VAL A 359 12.11 3.69 0.27
CA VAL A 359 11.25 4.00 1.42
C VAL A 359 11.61 3.27 2.72
N ASP A 360 12.39 2.19 2.63
CA ASP A 360 12.79 1.39 3.81
C ASP A 360 13.85 2.08 4.67
N HIS A 361 14.40 3.20 4.21
CA HIS A 361 15.43 3.94 4.92
C HIS A 361 15.01 4.28 6.37
N LEU A 362 15.98 4.34 7.28
CA LEU A 362 15.75 4.62 8.70
C LEU A 362 15.95 6.10 9.06
N THR A 363 16.01 6.98 8.07
CA THR A 363 16.20 8.43 8.26
C THR A 363 15.09 9.08 9.09
N PHE A 364 13.84 8.59 8.98
CA PHE A 364 12.73 9.02 9.82
C PHE A 364 12.56 8.19 11.10
N GLY A 365 13.50 7.28 11.39
CA GLY A 365 13.35 6.25 12.39
C GLY A 365 12.31 5.18 12.00
N TYR A 366 12.03 4.28 12.94
CA TYR A 366 11.09 3.17 12.78
C TYR A 366 10.33 2.93 14.09
N GLY A 367 9.18 2.27 14.01
CA GLY A 367 8.36 1.93 15.18
C GLY A 367 7.71 3.12 15.87
N SER A 368 7.51 3.02 17.19
CA SER A 368 6.73 3.95 18.02
C SER A 368 7.12 5.42 17.83
N HIS A 369 8.42 5.69 17.73
CA HIS A 369 8.96 7.06 17.63
C HIS A 369 9.25 7.51 16.19
N GLN A 370 8.70 6.84 15.17
CA GLN A 370 8.88 7.29 13.78
C GLN A 370 8.42 8.74 13.61
N CYS A 371 9.15 9.53 12.81
CA CYS A 371 8.91 10.96 12.62
C CYS A 371 7.46 11.25 12.19
N MET A 372 6.77 12.10 12.95
CA MET A 372 5.41 12.56 12.64
C MET A 372 5.42 13.55 11.47
N GLY A 373 6.41 14.44 11.43
CA GLY A 373 6.61 15.42 10.36
C GLY A 373 7.26 14.88 9.07
N LYS A 374 7.39 13.56 8.90
CA LYS A 374 8.05 12.98 7.70
C LYS A 374 7.41 13.46 6.40
N ASN A 375 6.09 13.61 6.42
CA ASN A 375 5.28 13.92 5.25
C ASN A 375 5.33 15.39 4.84
N ILE A 376 5.40 16.32 5.81
CA ILE A 376 5.59 17.75 5.51
C ILE A 376 7.00 18.00 4.94
N GLY A 377 8.03 17.35 5.50
CA GLY A 377 9.39 17.42 4.96
C GLY A 377 9.50 16.85 3.54
N ARG A 378 8.84 15.71 3.27
CA ARG A 378 8.73 15.15 1.90
C ARG A 378 8.09 16.14 0.93
N MET A 379 6.96 16.75 1.31
CA MET A 379 6.26 17.72 0.48
C MET A 379 7.15 18.93 0.15
N GLU A 380 7.84 19.49 1.14
CA GLU A 380 8.78 20.60 0.94
C GLU A 380 9.88 20.24 -0.06
N MET A 381 10.58 19.12 0.16
CA MET A 381 11.65 18.66 -0.74
C MET A 381 11.15 18.41 -2.17
N ARG A 382 9.96 17.82 -2.33
CA ARG A 382 9.35 17.58 -3.66
C ARG A 382 9.05 18.88 -4.39
N ILE A 383 8.49 19.86 -3.70
CA ILE A 383 8.20 21.19 -4.27
C ILE A 383 9.49 21.92 -4.66
N PHE A 384 10.53 21.85 -3.82
CA PHE A 384 11.83 22.43 -4.15
C PHE A 384 12.40 21.82 -5.43
N LEU A 385 12.49 20.49 -5.51
CA LEU A 385 13.00 19.81 -6.70
C LEU A 385 12.18 20.12 -7.96
N ASP A 386 10.85 20.16 -7.85
CA ASP A 386 9.95 20.50 -8.95
C ASP A 386 10.21 21.91 -9.50
N GLU A 387 10.26 22.92 -8.63
CA GLU A 387 10.46 24.30 -9.05
C GLU A 387 11.87 24.55 -9.63
N PHE A 388 12.91 23.92 -9.07
CA PHE A 388 14.26 24.00 -9.63
C PHE A 388 14.39 23.27 -10.97
N ALA A 389 13.87 22.05 -11.10
CA ALA A 389 13.91 21.30 -12.36
C ALA A 389 13.16 22.03 -13.49
N ARG A 390 12.10 22.76 -13.12
CA ARG A 390 11.26 23.53 -14.04
C ARG A 390 11.90 24.85 -14.48
N ARG A 391 12.48 25.60 -13.55
CA ARG A 391 12.97 26.98 -13.80
C ARG A 391 14.47 27.09 -14.05
N LEU A 392 15.25 26.13 -13.54
CA LEU A 392 16.71 26.08 -13.64
C LEU A 392 17.19 24.66 -14.04
N PRO A 393 16.73 24.10 -15.17
CA PRO A 393 17.16 22.75 -15.60
C PRO A 393 18.67 22.65 -15.87
N HIS A 394 19.33 23.78 -16.16
CA HIS A 394 20.77 23.90 -16.41
C HIS A 394 21.60 24.28 -15.18
N LEU A 395 21.01 24.19 -13.97
CA LEU A 395 21.69 24.44 -12.70
C LEU A 395 22.88 23.49 -12.50
N LYS A 396 23.97 24.02 -11.92
CA LYS A 396 25.15 23.23 -11.54
C LYS A 396 25.67 23.67 -10.18
N LEU A 397 26.37 22.77 -9.48
CA LEU A 397 27.20 23.18 -8.36
C LEU A 397 28.35 24.07 -8.85
N LYS A 398 28.71 25.06 -8.04
CA LYS A 398 29.92 25.86 -8.24
C LYS A 398 31.14 24.93 -8.26
N SER A 399 32.02 25.10 -9.25
CA SER A 399 33.25 24.31 -9.35
C SER A 399 34.17 24.53 -8.14
N ASP A 400 34.82 23.46 -7.69
CA ASP A 400 35.84 23.46 -6.63
C ASP A 400 35.36 23.95 -5.25
N GLN A 401 34.06 23.89 -4.96
CA GLN A 401 33.55 24.12 -3.61
C GLN A 401 33.91 22.95 -2.67
N ALA A 402 34.46 23.27 -1.50
CA ALA A 402 34.55 22.34 -0.38
C ALA A 402 33.26 22.41 0.47
N PHE A 403 32.79 21.26 0.95
CA PHE A 403 31.61 21.19 1.82
C PHE A 403 32.05 20.99 3.27
N GLU A 404 31.67 21.92 4.14
CA GLU A 404 31.85 21.79 5.59
C GLU A 404 30.56 21.31 6.26
N PHE A 405 30.69 20.37 7.20
CA PHE A 405 29.58 19.83 8.00
C PHE A 405 29.79 20.19 9.47
N PRO A 406 28.79 20.66 10.22
CA PRO A 406 28.93 20.92 11.65
C PRO A 406 29.37 19.67 12.43
N ALA A 407 30.28 19.82 13.40
CA ALA A 407 30.79 18.70 14.18
C ALA A 407 29.78 18.26 15.26
N ASN A 408 29.03 17.21 14.96
CA ASN A 408 28.06 16.59 15.86
C ASN A 408 27.80 15.14 15.42
N ILE A 409 27.17 14.34 16.30
CA ILE A 409 27.00 12.90 16.06
C ILE A 409 25.67 12.51 15.40
N SER A 410 24.71 13.41 15.26
CA SER A 410 23.34 13.05 14.88
C SER A 410 22.83 13.68 13.60
N PHE A 411 23.00 15.00 13.43
CA PHE A 411 22.52 15.71 12.25
C PHE A 411 23.64 16.01 11.27
N ARG A 412 23.32 16.01 9.97
CA ARG A 412 24.29 16.24 8.91
C ARG A 412 23.66 16.99 7.74
N GLY A 413 24.20 18.16 7.46
CA GLY A 413 23.98 18.91 6.23
C GLY A 413 25.16 19.86 5.98
N PRO A 414 25.46 20.21 4.72
CA PRO A 414 26.52 21.16 4.43
C PRO A 414 26.11 22.54 4.92
N LYS A 415 27.08 23.31 5.46
CA LYS A 415 26.83 24.71 5.86
C LYS A 415 26.42 25.59 4.69
N GLU A 416 26.96 25.31 3.51
CA GLU A 416 26.74 26.08 2.30
C GLU A 416 26.64 25.17 1.07
N VAL A 417 25.77 25.52 0.11
CA VAL A 417 25.65 24.89 -1.20
C VAL A 417 25.59 25.98 -2.26
N TRP A 418 26.74 26.34 -2.84
CA TRP A 418 26.78 27.31 -3.94
C TRP A 418 26.45 26.63 -5.27
N VAL A 419 25.54 27.26 -6.00
CA VAL A 419 25.13 26.85 -7.34
C VAL A 419 25.28 28.00 -8.32
N GLU A 420 25.52 27.66 -9.59
CA GLU A 420 25.72 28.58 -10.70
C GLU A 420 24.89 28.15 -11.91
N TRP A 421 24.42 29.12 -12.69
CA TRP A 421 23.71 28.93 -13.95
C TRP A 421 23.86 30.16 -14.85
N ASP A 422 23.52 30.04 -16.12
CA ASP A 422 23.45 31.19 -17.03
C ASP A 422 22.02 31.77 -17.02
N PRO A 423 21.79 32.99 -16.51
CA PRO A 423 20.47 33.61 -16.49
C PRO A 423 19.85 33.83 -17.87
N ALA A 424 20.65 33.85 -18.94
CA ALA A 424 20.17 33.99 -20.31
C ALA A 424 19.53 32.69 -20.84
N LEU A 425 19.89 31.54 -20.26
CA LEU A 425 19.37 30.23 -20.64
C LEU A 425 18.14 29.80 -19.82
N ASN A 426 17.69 30.63 -18.88
CA ASN A 426 16.48 30.34 -18.10
C ASN A 426 15.29 30.11 -19.05
N PRO A 427 14.55 28.98 -18.92
CA PRO A 427 13.38 28.71 -19.73
C PRO A 427 12.36 29.86 -19.74
N GLU A 428 12.21 30.57 -18.62
CA GLU A 428 11.33 31.75 -18.48
C GLU A 428 11.73 32.96 -19.33
N LYS A 429 12.94 32.97 -19.90
CA LYS A 429 13.41 34.00 -20.84
C LYS A 429 13.54 33.50 -22.27
N VAL A 430 13.95 32.25 -22.45
CA VAL A 430 14.18 31.66 -23.78
C VAL A 430 12.87 31.29 -24.44
N ASP A 431 12.04 30.51 -23.76
CA ASP A 431 10.75 30.06 -24.23
C ASP A 431 9.81 29.83 -23.05
N PRO A 432 9.10 30.88 -22.58
CA PRO A 432 8.19 30.77 -21.45
C PRO A 432 7.09 29.70 -21.65
N ALA A 433 6.73 29.38 -22.90
CA ALA A 433 5.74 28.36 -23.21
C ALA A 433 6.28 26.93 -23.07
N SER A 434 7.61 26.74 -23.07
CA SER A 434 8.27 25.45 -22.82
C SER A 434 8.27 25.04 -21.34
N ILE A 435 7.98 25.97 -20.43
CA ILE A 435 7.92 25.67 -19.00
C ILE A 435 6.67 24.82 -18.73
N ARG A 436 6.89 23.57 -18.33
CA ARG A 436 5.82 22.69 -17.85
C ARG A 436 5.10 23.31 -16.64
N PRO A 437 3.80 23.03 -16.43
CA PRO A 437 3.13 23.42 -15.19
C PRO A 437 3.78 22.74 -13.97
N PRO A 438 3.65 23.33 -12.77
CA PRO A 438 4.03 22.65 -11.54
C PRO A 438 3.27 21.33 -11.41
N MET A 439 3.93 20.30 -10.89
CA MET A 439 3.30 19.02 -10.62
C MET A 439 2.92 18.93 -9.14
N ASP A 440 1.76 18.36 -8.88
CA ASP A 440 1.34 18.00 -7.53
C ASP A 440 1.67 16.54 -7.30
N PHE A 441 2.34 16.27 -6.18
CA PHE A 441 2.76 14.93 -5.78
C PHE A 441 1.98 14.55 -4.52
N PRO A 442 1.25 13.41 -4.51
CA PRO A 442 0.55 12.95 -3.33
C PRO A 442 1.48 12.84 -2.13
N ILE A 443 1.01 13.24 -0.94
CA ILE A 443 1.79 13.11 0.29
C ILE A 443 1.75 11.64 0.75
N GLY A 444 2.92 11.02 0.89
CA GLY A 444 3.02 9.57 1.17
C GLY A 444 4.21 8.92 0.44
N PRO A 445 4.33 7.58 0.48
CA PRO A 445 5.34 6.87 -0.29
C PRO A 445 5.13 7.09 -1.81
N PRO A 446 6.20 6.99 -2.62
CA PRO A 446 6.11 7.11 -4.08
C PRO A 446 5.27 5.99 -4.69
N GLU A 447 4.52 6.31 -5.75
CA GLU A 447 3.77 5.32 -6.53
C GLU A 447 4.73 4.36 -7.23
N LYS A 448 4.62 3.05 -6.99
CA LYS A 448 5.52 2.04 -7.62
C LYS A 448 5.55 2.13 -9.16
N GLN A 449 4.44 2.53 -9.79
CA GLN A 449 4.36 2.69 -11.24
C GLN A 449 5.23 3.83 -11.78
N SER A 450 5.58 4.83 -10.97
CA SER A 450 6.51 5.89 -11.36
C SER A 450 7.99 5.48 -11.25
N ILE A 451 8.27 4.35 -10.59
CA ILE A 451 9.61 3.80 -10.32
C ILE A 451 9.96 2.69 -11.33
N ILE A 452 9.74 2.95 -12.62
CA ILE A 452 9.98 1.97 -13.70
C ILE A 452 11.03 2.52 -14.66
N ARG A 453 12.15 1.82 -14.84
CA ARG A 453 13.14 2.19 -15.86
C ARG A 453 12.69 1.70 -17.23
N GLN A 454 12.92 2.54 -18.23
CA GLN A 454 12.71 2.20 -19.63
C GLN A 454 14.04 1.87 -20.30
N LEU A 455 14.22 0.61 -20.69
CA LEU A 455 15.42 0.15 -21.41
C LEU A 455 15.10 -0.22 -22.85
N ARG A 456 16.14 -0.30 -23.67
CA ARG A 456 16.09 -0.82 -25.04
C ARG A 456 16.76 -2.19 -25.11
N VAL A 457 16.14 -3.11 -25.84
CA VAL A 457 16.75 -4.38 -26.23
C VAL A 457 17.80 -4.12 -27.31
N ALA A 458 19.07 -4.09 -26.93
CA ALA A 458 20.21 -3.91 -27.83
C ALA A 458 20.44 -5.13 -28.74
N ALA A 459 20.17 -6.32 -28.22
CA ALA A 459 20.24 -7.58 -28.95
C ALA A 459 19.27 -8.60 -28.36
N ALA A 460 18.57 -9.33 -29.22
CA ALA A 460 17.75 -10.49 -28.86
C ALA A 460 18.12 -11.68 -29.74
N GLU A 461 18.50 -12.80 -29.14
CA GLU A 461 18.85 -14.01 -29.87
C GLU A 461 18.30 -15.26 -29.18
N THR A 462 17.61 -16.11 -29.92
CA THR A 462 17.09 -17.38 -29.40
C THR A 462 17.96 -18.56 -29.84
N ARG A 463 18.45 -19.36 -28.89
CA ARG A 463 19.19 -20.60 -29.15
C ARG A 463 18.76 -21.68 -28.17
N ALA A 464 18.51 -22.89 -28.66
CA ALA A 464 18.14 -24.06 -27.85
C ALA A 464 17.02 -23.77 -26.81
N ASN A 465 15.96 -23.08 -27.25
CA ASN A 465 14.81 -22.71 -26.42
C ASN A 465 15.10 -21.68 -25.31
N VAL A 466 16.22 -20.96 -25.40
CA VAL A 466 16.58 -19.85 -24.51
C VAL A 466 16.73 -18.56 -25.31
N LEU A 467 16.06 -17.51 -24.87
CA LEU A 467 16.16 -16.15 -25.41
C LEU A 467 17.22 -15.40 -24.60
N TYR A 468 18.27 -14.97 -25.26
CA TYR A 468 19.32 -14.13 -24.70
C TYR A 468 19.01 -12.68 -25.06
N LEU A 469 18.85 -11.86 -24.03
CA LEU A 469 18.63 -10.42 -24.18
C LEU A 469 19.84 -9.66 -23.70
N THR A 470 20.20 -8.62 -24.45
CA THR A 470 21.08 -7.54 -23.98
C THR A 470 20.26 -6.27 -23.91
N LEU A 471 20.19 -5.66 -22.74
CA LEU A 471 19.44 -4.45 -22.43
C LEU A 471 20.40 -3.29 -22.24
N GLU A 472 20.06 -2.12 -22.75
CA GLU A 472 20.85 -0.89 -22.59
C GLU A 472 19.95 0.32 -22.35
N ASP A 473 20.49 1.38 -21.74
CA ASP A 473 19.78 2.65 -21.65
C ASP A 473 19.66 3.26 -23.08
N PRO A 474 18.47 3.73 -23.49
CA PRO A 474 18.24 4.21 -24.85
C PRO A 474 19.11 5.44 -25.23
N ARG A 475 19.61 6.18 -24.25
CA ARG A 475 20.48 7.37 -24.41
C ARG A 475 21.96 7.05 -24.20
N GLY A 476 22.31 5.79 -23.94
CA GLY A 476 23.69 5.34 -23.70
C GLY A 476 24.24 5.72 -22.33
N ARG A 477 23.36 5.97 -21.34
CA ARG A 477 23.79 6.16 -19.95
C ARG A 477 24.26 4.84 -19.34
N ALA A 478 25.09 4.93 -18.31
CA ALA A 478 25.44 3.78 -17.49
C ALA A 478 24.21 3.29 -16.72
N LEU A 479 23.96 1.99 -16.76
CA LEU A 479 22.99 1.29 -15.92
C LEU A 479 23.56 1.11 -14.50
N PRO A 480 22.69 0.94 -13.50
CA PRO A 480 23.13 0.58 -12.16
C PRO A 480 24.02 -0.66 -12.14
N THR A 481 24.98 -0.67 -11.22
CA THR A 481 25.74 -1.87 -10.91
C THR A 481 24.82 -2.94 -10.33
N TRP A 482 25.30 -4.18 -10.24
CA TRP A 482 24.56 -5.27 -9.62
C TRP A 482 25.55 -6.32 -9.13
N SER A 483 25.22 -6.95 -8.01
CA SER A 483 26.01 -7.98 -7.38
C SER A 483 25.59 -9.38 -7.86
N ALA A 484 26.49 -10.35 -7.77
CA ALA A 484 26.21 -11.71 -8.18
C ALA A 484 25.00 -12.29 -7.42
N GLY A 485 24.08 -12.91 -8.15
CA GLY A 485 22.79 -13.38 -7.64
C GLY A 485 21.62 -12.42 -7.92
N ALA A 486 21.89 -11.18 -8.34
CA ALA A 486 20.83 -10.22 -8.62
C ALA A 486 19.92 -10.64 -9.79
N HIS A 487 18.66 -10.21 -9.73
CA HIS A 487 17.65 -10.33 -10.77
C HIS A 487 16.98 -8.99 -11.04
N ILE A 488 16.31 -8.92 -12.19
CA ILE A 488 15.40 -7.82 -12.53
C ILE A 488 14.00 -8.39 -12.72
N ASP A 489 13.01 -7.54 -12.49
CA ASP A 489 11.65 -7.85 -12.90
C ASP A 489 11.43 -7.21 -14.27
N LEU A 490 11.32 -8.07 -15.28
CA LEU A 490 11.09 -7.66 -16.66
C LEU A 490 9.59 -7.56 -16.91
N ILE A 491 9.13 -6.37 -17.30
CA ILE A 491 7.74 -6.01 -17.55
C ILE A 491 7.53 -5.85 -19.05
N VAL A 492 6.80 -6.79 -19.66
CA VAL A 492 6.47 -6.78 -21.09
C VAL A 492 5.00 -7.14 -21.26
N GLY A 493 4.21 -6.16 -21.71
CA GLY A 493 2.75 -6.23 -21.66
C GLY A 493 2.30 -6.44 -20.22
N ASP A 494 1.50 -7.49 -20.02
CA ASP A 494 0.89 -7.86 -18.74
C ASP A 494 1.79 -8.70 -17.83
N TYR A 495 2.93 -9.11 -18.34
CA TYR A 495 3.79 -10.09 -17.70
C TYR A 495 4.91 -9.40 -16.94
N VAL A 496 4.91 -9.58 -15.62
CA VAL A 496 6.05 -9.27 -14.75
C VAL A 496 6.73 -10.57 -14.36
N ARG A 497 8.00 -10.75 -14.73
CA ARG A 497 8.75 -11.99 -14.43
C ARG A 497 10.18 -11.66 -14.00
N LYS A 498 10.65 -12.40 -13.00
CA LYS A 498 12.00 -12.28 -12.45
C LYS A 498 12.99 -13.05 -13.32
N TYR A 499 14.10 -12.41 -13.69
CA TYR A 499 15.19 -13.07 -14.40
C TYR A 499 16.53 -12.63 -13.83
N SER A 500 17.37 -13.59 -13.44
CA SER A 500 18.70 -13.33 -12.92
C SER A 500 19.57 -12.66 -13.99
N LEU A 501 20.30 -11.63 -13.57
CA LEU A 501 21.32 -10.99 -14.39
C LEU A 501 22.50 -11.95 -14.55
N CYS A 502 22.87 -12.21 -15.80
CA CYS A 502 23.94 -13.16 -16.15
C CYS A 502 25.00 -12.52 -17.05
N GLY A 503 25.01 -11.19 -17.14
CA GLY A 503 25.96 -10.40 -17.93
C GLY A 503 27.34 -10.30 -17.30
N ASP A 504 28.17 -9.38 -17.81
CA ASP A 504 29.36 -8.92 -17.08
C ASP A 504 28.91 -7.84 -16.09
N ALA A 505 29.16 -8.04 -14.80
CA ALA A 505 28.75 -7.09 -13.76
C ALA A 505 29.54 -5.77 -13.84
N GLU A 506 30.73 -5.79 -14.47
CA GLU A 506 31.57 -4.60 -14.69
C GLU A 506 31.20 -3.84 -15.98
N ASP A 507 30.33 -4.40 -16.84
CA ASP A 507 29.79 -3.70 -18.01
C ASP A 507 28.57 -2.85 -17.61
N HIS A 508 28.84 -1.60 -17.26
CA HIS A 508 27.78 -0.68 -16.85
C HIS A 508 26.98 -0.15 -18.03
N SER A 509 27.31 -0.49 -19.28
CA SER A 509 26.52 -0.07 -20.43
C SER A 509 25.34 -1.00 -20.71
N ARG A 510 25.41 -2.24 -20.23
CA ARG A 510 24.52 -3.32 -20.65
C ARG A 510 24.19 -4.31 -19.54
N TRP A 511 22.93 -4.70 -19.48
CA TRP A 511 22.49 -5.85 -18.70
C TRP A 511 22.18 -7.03 -19.62
N GLN A 512 22.40 -8.25 -19.14
CA GLN A 512 22.08 -9.45 -19.89
C GLN A 512 21.26 -10.42 -19.06
N VAL A 513 20.21 -10.96 -19.66
CA VAL A 513 19.38 -12.02 -19.08
C VAL A 513 19.20 -13.15 -20.09
N ALA A 514 19.03 -14.37 -19.59
CA ALA A 514 18.74 -15.54 -20.40
C ALA A 514 17.42 -16.17 -19.94
N ILE A 515 16.43 -16.21 -20.85
CA ILE A 515 15.06 -16.60 -20.55
C ILE A 515 14.80 -17.96 -21.18
N LEU A 516 14.64 -19.00 -20.37
CA LEU A 516 14.19 -20.31 -20.85
C LEU A 516 12.70 -20.24 -21.23
N ARG A 517 12.33 -20.73 -22.42
CA ARG A 517 10.91 -20.86 -22.79
C ARG A 517 10.32 -22.10 -22.12
N GLU A 518 9.53 -21.87 -21.08
CA GLU A 518 8.77 -22.93 -20.44
C GLU A 518 7.49 -23.24 -21.23
N GLU A 519 7.32 -24.51 -21.62
CA GLU A 519 6.12 -24.95 -22.35
C GLU A 519 4.89 -25.07 -21.43
N ASP A 520 5.09 -25.52 -20.19
CA ASP A 520 4.04 -25.69 -19.17
C ASP A 520 3.95 -24.52 -18.17
N GLY A 521 4.61 -23.40 -18.46
CA GLY A 521 4.68 -22.23 -17.58
C GLY A 521 3.43 -21.32 -17.63
N ARG A 522 3.39 -20.28 -16.78
CA ARG A 522 2.31 -19.27 -16.71
C ARG A 522 2.31 -18.27 -17.89
N GLY A 523 2.72 -18.67 -19.09
CA GLY A 523 2.71 -17.85 -20.32
C GLY A 523 3.81 -16.79 -20.47
N GLY A 524 4.37 -16.24 -19.38
CA GLY A 524 5.30 -15.10 -19.43
C GLY A 524 6.59 -15.32 -20.23
N SER A 525 7.29 -16.43 -20.02
CA SER A 525 8.50 -16.77 -20.78
C SER A 525 8.22 -16.94 -22.28
N ARG A 526 7.07 -17.51 -22.63
CA ARG A 526 6.65 -17.69 -24.02
C ARG A 526 6.36 -16.34 -24.68
N HIS A 527 5.65 -15.45 -23.99
CA HIS A 527 5.38 -14.10 -24.47
C HIS A 527 6.68 -13.34 -24.79
N MET A 528 7.65 -13.37 -23.87
CA MET A 528 8.97 -12.73 -24.06
C MET A 528 9.69 -13.24 -25.32
N HIS A 529 9.64 -14.55 -25.59
CA HIS A 529 10.21 -15.15 -26.81
C HIS A 529 9.51 -14.74 -28.10
N GLU A 530 8.21 -14.48 -28.02
CA GLU A 530 7.38 -14.16 -29.20
C GLU A 530 7.38 -12.67 -29.52
N THR A 531 7.54 -11.79 -28.52
CA THR A 531 7.40 -10.34 -28.70
C THR A 531 8.72 -9.56 -28.67
N LEU A 532 9.74 -10.04 -27.96
CA LEU A 532 10.99 -9.28 -27.83
C LEU A 532 11.95 -9.53 -29.00
N ALA A 533 12.26 -8.45 -29.70
CA ALA A 533 13.29 -8.39 -30.73
C ALA A 533 14.27 -7.23 -30.49
N THR A 534 15.41 -7.23 -31.19
CA THR A 534 16.34 -6.10 -31.20
C THR A 534 15.60 -4.79 -31.53
N GLY A 535 15.80 -3.76 -30.70
CA GLY A 535 15.13 -2.46 -30.79
C GLY A 535 13.87 -2.32 -29.94
N SER A 536 13.36 -3.41 -29.34
CA SER A 536 12.19 -3.36 -28.45
C SER A 536 12.44 -2.46 -27.24
N LYS A 537 11.40 -1.78 -26.77
CA LYS A 537 11.42 -1.07 -25.48
C LYS A 537 10.87 -2.01 -24.41
N VAL A 538 11.51 -2.03 -23.25
CA VAL A 538 11.08 -2.83 -22.11
C VAL A 538 11.05 -1.99 -20.85
N SER A 539 10.11 -2.32 -19.98
CA SER A 539 9.98 -1.75 -18.64
C SER A 539 10.61 -2.71 -17.64
N ILE A 540 11.33 -2.19 -16.66
CA ILE A 540 12.00 -3.01 -15.64
C ILE A 540 11.94 -2.36 -14.27
N THR A 541 11.95 -3.19 -13.23
CA THR A 541 12.32 -2.80 -11.85
C THR A 541 13.56 -3.57 -11.41
N GLY A 542 14.24 -3.05 -10.40
CA GLY A 542 15.50 -3.60 -9.91
C GLY A 542 16.74 -2.87 -10.45
N PRO A 543 17.95 -3.44 -10.25
CA PRO A 543 18.19 -4.83 -9.81
C PRO A 543 17.85 -5.08 -8.34
N HIS A 544 17.35 -6.29 -8.06
CA HIS A 544 17.12 -6.83 -6.72
C HIS A 544 18.10 -7.97 -6.48
N ASN A 545 18.50 -8.23 -5.24
CA ASN A 545 19.26 -9.44 -4.93
C ASN A 545 18.72 -10.08 -3.65
N HIS A 546 18.41 -11.36 -3.73
CA HIS A 546 18.00 -12.20 -2.60
C HIS A 546 18.89 -13.44 -2.48
N PHE A 547 19.87 -13.59 -3.38
CA PHE A 547 20.78 -14.73 -3.45
C PHE A 547 22.22 -14.23 -3.44
N HIS A 548 22.55 -13.47 -2.39
CA HIS A 548 23.85 -12.82 -2.26
C HIS A 548 24.98 -13.83 -2.09
N LEU A 549 26.09 -13.60 -2.80
CA LEU A 549 27.32 -14.36 -2.61
C LEU A 549 28.09 -13.85 -1.39
N GLY A 550 28.19 -14.68 -0.35
CA GLY A 550 29.02 -14.44 0.82
C GLY A 550 30.49 -14.83 0.65
N ASP A 551 31.29 -14.48 1.64
CA ASP A 551 32.72 -14.82 1.71
C ASP A 551 32.96 -16.24 2.26
N ALA A 552 34.11 -16.83 1.90
CA ALA A 552 34.53 -18.15 2.37
C ALA A 552 36.04 -18.16 2.65
N GLU A 553 36.47 -18.89 3.67
CA GLU A 553 37.87 -19.02 4.04
C GLU A 553 38.66 -20.04 3.21
N ASP A 554 38.03 -21.16 2.80
CA ASP A 554 38.66 -22.21 1.99
C ASP A 554 38.28 -22.09 0.52
N ARG A 555 37.02 -22.37 0.14
CA ARG A 555 36.55 -22.31 -1.26
C ARG A 555 35.03 -22.33 -1.41
N HIS A 556 34.51 -21.83 -2.52
CA HIS A 556 33.08 -21.92 -2.84
C HIS A 556 32.75 -23.12 -3.74
N ILE A 557 31.62 -23.77 -3.48
CA ILE A 557 31.08 -24.82 -4.36
C ILE A 557 29.85 -24.27 -5.05
N LEU A 558 29.91 -24.15 -6.38
CA LEU A 558 28.84 -23.61 -7.20
C LEU A 558 28.16 -24.75 -7.97
N ILE A 559 26.84 -24.90 -7.81
CA ILE A 559 26.06 -25.97 -8.44
C ILE A 559 24.94 -25.36 -9.29
N ALA A 560 24.96 -25.64 -10.58
CA ALA A 560 23.95 -25.17 -11.54
C ALA A 560 23.23 -26.33 -12.23
N GLY A 561 21.90 -26.23 -12.30
CA GLY A 561 21.05 -27.12 -13.09
C GLY A 561 20.26 -26.36 -14.16
N GLY A 562 20.48 -26.70 -15.44
CA GLY A 562 19.71 -26.09 -16.54
C GLY A 562 19.85 -24.56 -16.59
N ILE A 563 18.72 -23.84 -16.59
CA ILE A 563 18.72 -22.37 -16.64
C ILE A 563 19.22 -21.72 -15.34
N GLY A 564 19.26 -22.46 -14.21
CA GLY A 564 19.86 -21.99 -12.95
C GLY A 564 21.35 -21.64 -13.02
N ILE A 565 21.99 -21.84 -14.18
CA ILE A 565 23.33 -21.31 -14.46
C ILE A 565 23.40 -19.78 -14.45
N THR A 566 22.28 -19.07 -14.67
CA THR A 566 22.28 -17.59 -14.79
C THR A 566 22.82 -16.86 -13.56
N PRO A 567 22.28 -17.05 -12.33
CA PRO A 567 22.83 -16.42 -11.13
C PRO A 567 24.20 -17.02 -10.75
N ILE A 568 24.35 -18.33 -10.92
CA ILE A 568 25.58 -19.06 -10.53
C ILE A 568 26.80 -18.64 -11.36
N LEU A 569 26.61 -18.31 -12.64
CA LEU A 569 27.70 -17.81 -13.49
C LEU A 569 28.20 -16.45 -13.00
N ALA A 570 27.30 -15.54 -12.63
CA ALA A 570 27.70 -14.25 -12.06
C ALA A 570 28.51 -14.43 -10.77
N MET A 571 28.14 -15.42 -9.94
CA MET A 571 28.93 -15.76 -8.74
C MET A 571 30.32 -16.29 -9.11
N ALA A 572 30.42 -17.18 -10.10
CA ALA A 572 31.70 -17.70 -10.59
C ALA A 572 32.60 -16.58 -11.14
N ASP A 573 32.02 -15.63 -11.88
CA ASP A 573 32.73 -14.46 -12.40
C ASP A 573 33.26 -13.58 -11.26
N ARG A 574 32.44 -13.31 -10.24
CA ARG A 574 32.87 -12.54 -9.05
C ARG A 574 34.01 -13.22 -8.30
N LEU A 575 33.94 -14.52 -8.09
CA LEU A 575 34.98 -15.28 -7.40
C LEU A 575 36.30 -15.31 -8.19
N LYS A 576 36.20 -15.49 -9.51
CA LYS A 576 37.36 -15.40 -10.41
C LYS A 576 38.00 -14.01 -10.36
N ALA A 577 37.20 -12.94 -10.41
CA ALA A 577 37.69 -11.56 -10.37
C ALA A 577 38.34 -11.21 -9.02
N THR A 578 37.79 -11.72 -7.92
CA THR A 578 38.33 -11.50 -6.56
C THR A 578 39.45 -12.48 -6.18
N GLY A 579 39.81 -13.41 -7.08
CA GLY A 579 40.84 -14.41 -6.83
C GLY A 579 40.47 -15.45 -5.77
N LYS A 580 39.18 -15.57 -5.43
CA LYS A 580 38.68 -16.53 -4.45
C LYS A 580 38.57 -17.92 -5.10
N PRO A 581 39.02 -18.98 -4.44
CA PRO A 581 38.96 -20.34 -4.99
C PRO A 581 37.52 -20.86 -5.05
N TYR A 582 37.16 -21.52 -6.15
CA TYR A 582 35.83 -22.10 -6.35
C TYR A 582 35.85 -23.32 -7.29
N GLU A 583 34.77 -24.09 -7.22
CA GLU A 583 34.45 -25.22 -8.11
C GLU A 583 33.07 -24.99 -8.72
N LEU A 584 32.93 -25.20 -10.03
CA LEU A 584 31.66 -25.02 -10.76
C LEU A 584 31.18 -26.34 -11.34
N HIS A 585 30.05 -26.83 -10.84
CA HIS A 585 29.39 -28.05 -11.28
C HIS A 585 28.12 -27.71 -12.06
N TYR A 586 28.09 -28.05 -13.35
CA TYR A 586 26.99 -27.66 -14.22
C TYR A 586 26.37 -28.87 -14.94
N ALA A 587 25.09 -29.13 -14.66
CA ALA A 587 24.32 -30.20 -15.29
C ALA A 587 23.22 -29.67 -16.22
N GLY A 588 22.93 -30.43 -17.26
CA GLY A 588 21.80 -30.18 -18.17
C GLY A 588 21.29 -31.47 -18.80
N ARG A 589 20.11 -31.41 -19.42
CA ARG A 589 19.50 -32.59 -20.07
C ARG A 589 20.31 -33.06 -21.27
N ARG A 590 20.71 -32.13 -22.15
CA ARG A 590 21.52 -32.36 -23.35
C ARG A 590 22.66 -31.36 -23.41
N LEU A 591 23.87 -31.78 -23.76
CA LEU A 591 25.03 -30.88 -23.84
C LEU A 591 24.77 -29.69 -24.79
N ALA A 592 24.10 -29.97 -25.92
CA ALA A 592 23.81 -28.97 -26.95
C ALA A 592 22.83 -27.87 -26.49
N ASP A 593 22.03 -28.12 -25.44
CA ASP A 593 21.00 -27.19 -24.97
C ASP A 593 21.35 -26.48 -23.67
N MET A 594 22.53 -26.76 -23.10
CA MET A 594 22.96 -26.13 -21.84
C MET A 594 23.15 -24.63 -22.05
N PRO A 595 22.35 -23.77 -21.38
CA PRO A 595 22.47 -22.32 -21.52
C PRO A 595 23.88 -21.81 -21.20
N LEU A 596 24.34 -20.77 -21.90
CA LEU A 596 25.64 -20.10 -21.68
C LEU A 596 26.89 -21.00 -21.73
N LEU A 597 26.80 -22.27 -22.15
CA LEU A 597 27.89 -23.24 -22.06
C LEU A 597 29.21 -22.78 -22.72
N ALA A 598 29.13 -22.07 -23.85
CA ALA A 598 30.30 -21.55 -24.54
C ALA A 598 31.06 -20.51 -23.69
N ARG A 599 30.34 -19.61 -23.00
CA ARG A 599 30.91 -18.64 -22.07
C ARG A 599 31.49 -19.35 -20.85
N VAL A 600 30.72 -20.25 -20.24
CA VAL A 600 31.16 -21.01 -19.05
C VAL A 600 32.47 -21.76 -19.33
N LYS A 601 32.59 -22.42 -20.49
CA LYS A 601 33.83 -23.08 -20.91
C LYS A 601 34.96 -22.08 -21.17
N ARG A 602 34.70 -20.98 -21.87
CA ARG A 602 35.73 -19.97 -22.16
C ARG A 602 36.34 -19.41 -20.87
N ASP A 603 35.50 -19.09 -19.89
CA ASP A 603 35.92 -18.29 -18.75
C ASP A 603 36.29 -19.12 -17.51
N HIS A 604 35.72 -20.32 -17.35
CA HIS A 604 35.87 -21.14 -16.15
C HIS A 604 36.34 -22.59 -16.41
N GLN A 605 36.91 -22.90 -17.59
CA GLN A 605 37.33 -24.27 -17.94
C GLN A 605 38.15 -24.98 -16.85
N GLY A 606 39.03 -24.24 -16.15
CA GLY A 606 39.89 -24.79 -15.09
C GLY A 606 39.17 -25.13 -13.78
N HIS A 607 37.93 -24.65 -13.60
CA HIS A 607 37.10 -24.84 -12.41
C HIS A 607 35.80 -25.60 -12.71
N LEU A 608 35.53 -25.89 -13.99
CA LEU A 608 34.26 -26.42 -14.49
C LEU A 608 34.26 -27.95 -14.58
N THR A 609 33.23 -28.57 -14.01
CA THR A 609 32.85 -29.96 -14.27
C THR A 609 31.45 -30.04 -14.87
N LEU A 610 31.33 -30.69 -16.04
CA LEU A 610 30.08 -30.81 -16.79
C LEU A 610 29.42 -32.17 -16.61
N TYR A 611 28.09 -32.16 -16.48
CA TYR A 611 27.26 -33.34 -16.32
C TYR A 611 26.09 -33.37 -17.34
N PRO A 612 26.39 -33.56 -18.63
CA PRO A 612 25.38 -33.70 -19.68
C PRO A 612 24.64 -35.04 -19.57
N GLY A 613 23.32 -34.98 -19.44
CA GLY A 613 22.49 -36.15 -19.22
C GLY A 613 22.39 -37.12 -20.38
N ASP A 614 22.52 -36.63 -21.62
CA ASP A 614 22.54 -37.40 -22.85
C ASP A 614 23.84 -38.20 -23.06
N GLU A 615 24.93 -37.79 -22.43
CA GLU A 615 26.19 -38.56 -22.40
C GLU A 615 26.27 -39.51 -21.19
N GLY A 616 25.20 -39.63 -20.40
CA GLY A 616 25.14 -40.48 -19.21
C GLY A 616 25.94 -39.97 -18.00
N ARG A 617 26.42 -38.71 -18.03
CA ARG A 617 27.15 -38.12 -16.91
C ARG A 617 26.17 -37.45 -15.93
N ARG A 618 26.26 -37.81 -14.65
CA ARG A 618 25.38 -37.29 -13.57
C ARG A 618 26.23 -36.74 -12.43
N MET A 619 25.73 -35.71 -11.75
CA MET A 619 26.36 -35.21 -10.52
C MET A 619 26.27 -36.25 -9.41
N ASN A 620 27.38 -36.48 -8.72
CA ASN A 620 27.38 -37.17 -7.44
C ASN A 620 27.44 -36.11 -6.33
N LEU A 621 26.26 -35.64 -5.89
CA LEU A 621 26.17 -34.55 -4.93
C LEU A 621 26.92 -34.87 -3.63
N ALA A 622 26.82 -36.11 -3.13
CA ALA A 622 27.51 -36.56 -1.91
C ALA A 622 29.03 -36.42 -1.97
N GLN A 623 29.62 -36.62 -3.14
CA GLN A 623 31.05 -36.41 -3.34
C GLN A 623 31.39 -34.93 -3.48
N ILE A 624 30.56 -34.18 -4.21
CA ILE A 624 30.76 -32.74 -4.48
C ILE A 624 30.71 -31.94 -3.19
N THR A 625 29.69 -32.16 -2.36
CA THR A 625 29.42 -31.38 -1.14
C THR A 625 30.09 -31.98 0.11
N MET A 626 31.08 -32.84 -0.07
CA MET A 626 31.78 -33.47 1.05
C MET A 626 32.62 -32.43 1.81
N GLY A 627 32.31 -32.24 3.10
CA GLY A 627 33.00 -31.27 3.96
C GLY A 627 32.50 -29.84 3.82
N SER A 628 31.28 -29.62 3.32
CA SER A 628 30.64 -28.30 3.29
C SER A 628 30.53 -27.69 4.69
N SER A 629 30.85 -26.40 4.77
CA SER A 629 30.90 -25.60 6.01
C SER A 629 30.80 -24.11 5.65
N PRO A 630 30.75 -23.17 6.60
CA PRO A 630 30.79 -21.73 6.28
C PRO A 630 32.13 -21.33 5.63
N ALA A 631 33.20 -22.05 5.93
CA ALA A 631 34.49 -21.91 5.25
C ALA A 631 34.49 -22.51 3.84
N ARG A 632 33.54 -23.41 3.54
CA ARG A 632 33.37 -24.06 2.24
C ARG A 632 31.89 -24.11 1.80
N PRO A 633 31.25 -22.95 1.52
CA PRO A 633 29.82 -22.86 1.31
C PRO A 633 29.41 -23.35 -0.08
N VAL A 634 28.19 -23.89 -0.16
CA VAL A 634 27.53 -24.36 -1.39
C VAL A 634 26.49 -23.34 -1.83
N TYR A 635 26.59 -22.87 -3.08
CA TYR A 635 25.57 -22.05 -3.73
C TYR A 635 24.95 -22.84 -4.88
N ALA A 636 23.63 -23.02 -4.86
CA ALA A 636 22.94 -23.88 -5.81
C ALA A 636 21.71 -23.21 -6.43
N CYS A 637 21.53 -23.38 -7.75
CA CYS A 637 20.32 -22.96 -8.44
C CYS A 637 19.98 -23.96 -9.56
N GLY A 638 18.71 -24.34 -9.67
CA GLY A 638 18.27 -25.30 -10.68
C GLY A 638 16.87 -25.85 -10.43
N PRO A 639 16.51 -26.98 -11.10
CA PRO A 639 15.20 -27.59 -10.92
C PRO A 639 14.97 -28.05 -9.49
N GLU A 640 13.71 -28.01 -9.02
CA GLU A 640 13.31 -28.39 -7.65
C GLU A 640 13.93 -29.71 -7.18
N ARG A 641 13.95 -30.73 -8.04
CA ARG A 641 14.52 -32.04 -7.69
C ARG A 641 16.01 -32.01 -7.34
N LEU A 642 16.76 -31.05 -7.88
CA LEU A 642 18.18 -30.86 -7.54
C LEU A 642 18.32 -30.16 -6.19
N LEU A 643 17.53 -29.11 -5.95
CA LEU A 643 17.60 -28.30 -4.74
C LEU A 643 17.12 -29.12 -3.52
N ALA A 644 15.98 -29.83 -3.65
CA ALA A 644 15.45 -30.68 -2.59
C ALA A 644 16.44 -31.78 -2.13
N GLU A 645 17.23 -32.34 -3.05
CA GLU A 645 18.27 -33.32 -2.71
C GLU A 645 19.45 -32.67 -1.97
N LEU A 646 19.86 -31.46 -2.37
CA LEU A 646 20.90 -30.70 -1.67
C LEU A 646 20.47 -30.28 -0.27
N GLU A 647 19.23 -29.83 -0.12
CA GLU A 647 18.63 -29.50 1.18
C GLU A 647 18.60 -30.73 2.08
N GLY A 648 18.10 -31.87 1.60
CA GLY A 648 18.07 -33.10 2.38
C GLY A 648 19.45 -33.60 2.79
N MET A 649 20.49 -33.33 2.00
CA MET A 649 21.88 -33.63 2.36
C MET A 649 22.49 -32.64 3.35
N ALA A 650 22.02 -31.40 3.38
CA ALA A 650 22.48 -30.34 4.26
C ALA A 650 21.92 -30.46 5.69
N VAL A 651 21.03 -31.43 5.95
CA VAL A 651 20.58 -31.81 7.29
C VAL A 651 21.79 -32.15 8.18
N GLY A 652 22.18 -31.19 9.02
CA GLY A 652 23.33 -31.32 9.92
C GLY A 652 24.62 -30.66 9.44
N TRP A 653 24.61 -29.90 8.35
CA TRP A 653 25.72 -28.98 8.05
C TRP A 653 25.63 -27.75 8.96
N PRO A 654 26.75 -27.07 9.24
CA PRO A 654 26.70 -25.81 9.99
C PRO A 654 25.89 -24.74 9.25
N ASP A 655 25.30 -23.78 9.98
CA ASP A 655 24.55 -22.65 9.40
C ASP A 655 25.38 -21.89 8.36
N GLN A 656 24.73 -21.31 7.33
CA GLN A 656 25.38 -20.62 6.21
C GLN A 656 26.26 -21.50 5.30
N SER A 657 26.18 -22.83 5.41
CA SER A 657 26.92 -23.75 4.54
C SER A 657 26.22 -24.03 3.20
N LEU A 658 24.90 -23.84 3.11
CA LEU A 658 24.12 -24.02 1.89
C LEU A 658 23.28 -22.77 1.63
N HIS A 659 23.32 -22.29 0.40
CA HIS A 659 22.55 -21.16 -0.12
C HIS A 659 21.91 -21.59 -1.44
N PHE A 660 20.65 -21.25 -1.67
CA PHE A 660 19.97 -21.60 -2.92
C PHE A 660 18.92 -20.59 -3.36
N GLU A 661 18.52 -20.66 -4.63
CA GLU A 661 17.44 -19.87 -5.20
C GLU A 661 16.48 -20.78 -5.98
N HIS A 662 15.18 -20.73 -5.66
CA HIS A 662 14.13 -21.46 -6.38
C HIS A 662 13.55 -20.62 -7.51
N PHE A 663 13.30 -21.24 -8.66
CA PHE A 663 12.61 -20.61 -9.81
C PHE A 663 11.12 -20.98 -9.91
N ASN A 664 10.64 -22.00 -9.16
CA ASN A 664 9.26 -22.50 -9.21
C ASN A 664 8.58 -22.40 -7.83
N ALA A 665 7.26 -22.16 -7.82
CA ALA A 665 6.42 -22.23 -6.62
C ALA A 665 5.95 -23.67 -6.36
N ALA A 666 5.88 -24.10 -5.09
CA ALA A 666 5.24 -25.35 -4.65
C ALA A 666 4.07 -25.03 -3.68
N GLU A 667 3.04 -25.89 -3.70
CA GLU A 667 1.79 -25.80 -2.93
C GLU A 667 2.06 -25.75 -1.41
N ASN A 668 1.99 -24.57 -0.79
CA ASN A 668 2.04 -24.38 0.66
C ASN A 668 0.63 -24.01 1.16
N LEU A 669 -0.23 -25.00 1.37
CA LEU A 669 -1.61 -24.83 1.86
C LEU A 669 -1.69 -25.10 3.37
N LEU A 670 -2.48 -24.30 4.13
CA LEU A 670 -2.89 -24.66 5.49
C LEU A 670 -4.07 -25.64 5.39
N ASP A 671 -3.92 -26.82 6.00
CA ASP A 671 -4.95 -27.86 6.06
C ASP A 671 -5.30 -28.17 7.53
N PRO A 672 -6.38 -27.58 8.08
CA PRO A 672 -6.70 -27.64 9.51
C PRO A 672 -6.83 -29.06 10.08
N GLU A 673 -7.19 -30.05 9.25
CA GLU A 673 -7.29 -31.45 9.67
C GLU A 673 -5.92 -32.07 10.06
N ASN A 674 -4.83 -31.47 9.57
CA ASN A 674 -3.45 -31.87 9.84
C ASN A 674 -2.71 -30.88 10.75
N GLU A 675 -3.39 -29.88 11.32
CA GLU A 675 -2.82 -28.84 12.19
C GLU A 675 -3.20 -28.96 13.66
N HIS A 676 -2.53 -28.18 14.52
CA HIS A 676 -2.86 -28.03 15.93
C HIS A 676 -2.79 -26.56 16.38
N ALA A 677 -3.59 -26.20 17.38
CA ALA A 677 -3.51 -24.89 18.02
C ALA A 677 -2.19 -24.72 18.78
N PHE A 678 -1.69 -23.49 18.86
CA PHE A 678 -0.54 -23.12 19.67
C PHE A 678 -0.68 -21.70 20.23
N GLU A 679 0.11 -21.36 21.25
CA GLU A 679 0.20 -19.99 21.77
C GLU A 679 1.48 -19.33 21.27
N VAL A 680 1.41 -18.04 20.93
CA VAL A 680 2.55 -17.20 20.59
C VAL A 680 2.64 -16.05 21.57
N ASN A 681 3.79 -15.95 22.24
CA ASN A 681 4.11 -14.82 23.09
C ASN A 681 4.90 -13.76 22.30
N LEU A 682 4.30 -12.59 22.11
CA LEU A 682 4.96 -11.42 21.54
C LEU A 682 5.76 -10.71 22.62
N THR A 683 7.02 -11.14 22.77
CA THR A 683 7.93 -10.67 23.82
C THR A 683 8.03 -9.14 23.89
N ASP A 684 8.20 -8.47 22.75
CA ASP A 684 8.43 -7.02 22.68
C ASP A 684 7.14 -6.24 23.01
N SER A 685 5.97 -6.77 22.64
CA SER A 685 4.66 -6.15 22.88
C SER A 685 4.03 -6.56 24.22
N GLY A 686 4.61 -7.54 24.91
CA GLY A 686 4.07 -8.11 26.16
C GLY A 686 2.70 -8.78 25.98
N LEU A 687 2.41 -9.28 24.76
CA LEU A 687 1.10 -9.79 24.38
C LEU A 687 1.16 -11.29 24.07
N THR A 688 0.32 -12.09 24.72
CA THR A 688 0.16 -13.50 24.38
C THR A 688 -1.04 -13.67 23.45
N LEU A 689 -0.81 -14.32 22.31
CA LEU A 689 -1.81 -14.63 21.30
C LEU A 689 -2.04 -16.14 21.25
N SER A 690 -3.29 -16.55 21.10
CA SER A 690 -3.62 -17.93 20.76
C SER A 690 -3.80 -18.04 19.26
N VAL A 691 -3.17 -19.02 18.63
CA VAL A 691 -3.27 -19.34 17.20
C VAL A 691 -4.01 -20.67 17.05
N GLY A 692 -5.16 -20.66 16.39
CA GLY A 692 -5.95 -21.87 16.13
C GLY A 692 -5.33 -22.78 15.05
N PRO A 693 -5.72 -24.07 14.96
CA PRO A 693 -5.28 -24.99 13.89
C PRO A 693 -5.75 -24.54 12.50
N ASP A 694 -6.74 -23.67 12.45
CA ASP A 694 -7.34 -23.07 11.27
C ASP A 694 -6.87 -21.63 11.02
N GLN A 695 -5.87 -21.18 11.76
CA GLN A 695 -5.41 -19.80 11.76
C GLN A 695 -3.91 -19.77 11.51
N THR A 696 -3.47 -18.92 10.60
CA THR A 696 -2.05 -18.68 10.44
C THR A 696 -1.54 -17.70 11.49
N LEU A 697 -0.24 -17.71 11.74
CA LEU A 697 0.35 -16.77 12.67
C LEU A 697 0.25 -15.31 12.18
N HIS A 698 0.31 -15.04 10.88
CA HIS A 698 0.19 -13.66 10.36
C HIS A 698 -1.17 -13.11 10.72
N GLN A 699 -2.20 -13.95 10.59
CA GLN A 699 -3.55 -13.54 10.91
C GLN A 699 -3.68 -13.24 12.40
N ALA A 700 -3.10 -14.07 13.27
CA ALA A 700 -3.09 -13.79 14.70
C ALA A 700 -2.35 -12.47 15.03
N LEU A 701 -1.27 -12.16 14.33
CA LEU A 701 -0.47 -10.95 14.52
C LEU A 701 -1.19 -9.69 14.03
N ILE A 702 -1.74 -9.71 12.81
CA ILE A 702 -2.51 -8.60 12.24
C ILE A 702 -3.76 -8.35 13.09
N ASN A 703 -4.47 -9.41 13.52
CA ASN A 703 -5.64 -9.29 14.41
C ASN A 703 -5.29 -8.64 15.76
N ALA A 704 -4.03 -8.71 16.18
CA ALA A 704 -3.53 -8.08 17.39
C ALA A 704 -3.01 -6.64 17.17
N GLY A 705 -3.16 -6.10 15.95
CA GLY A 705 -2.67 -4.77 15.58
C GLY A 705 -1.15 -4.70 15.38
N ILE A 706 -0.50 -5.81 15.03
CA ILE A 706 0.94 -5.91 14.79
C ILE A 706 1.21 -5.92 13.28
N ASP A 707 1.75 -4.83 12.76
CA ASP A 707 2.06 -4.67 11.34
C ASP A 707 3.25 -5.53 10.89
N ILE A 708 3.00 -6.45 9.96
CA ILE A 708 4.02 -7.29 9.32
C ILE A 708 3.80 -7.25 7.82
N THR A 709 4.84 -6.93 7.06
CA THR A 709 4.79 -6.92 5.59
C THR A 709 4.59 -8.34 5.05
N CYS A 710 3.81 -8.57 4.00
CA CYS A 710 3.69 -9.89 3.38
C CYS A 710 3.36 -9.77 1.88
N ASP A 711 4.37 -9.93 1.02
CA ASP A 711 4.23 -9.67 -0.41
C ASP A 711 3.70 -10.91 -1.16
N CYS A 712 4.36 -12.06 -1.02
CA CYS A 712 3.99 -13.25 -1.81
C CYS A 712 2.82 -14.03 -1.24
N LYS A 713 2.55 -13.93 0.07
CA LYS A 713 1.53 -14.70 0.82
C LYS A 713 1.59 -16.23 0.69
N GLU A 714 2.61 -16.76 0.00
CA GLU A 714 2.80 -18.18 -0.31
C GLU A 714 4.09 -18.77 0.32
N GLY A 715 4.82 -17.95 1.09
CA GLY A 715 6.08 -18.35 1.73
C GLY A 715 7.28 -18.44 0.78
N LEU A 716 7.28 -17.65 -0.32
CA LEU A 716 8.30 -17.66 -1.37
C LEU A 716 9.25 -16.46 -1.36
N CYS A 717 8.84 -15.31 -0.82
CA CYS A 717 9.61 -14.06 -0.90
C CYS A 717 10.27 -13.63 0.41
N GLY A 718 9.88 -14.24 1.54
CA GLY A 718 10.45 -13.94 2.85
C GLY A 718 10.00 -12.63 3.51
N SER A 719 9.17 -11.80 2.87
CA SER A 719 8.84 -10.50 3.47
C SER A 719 7.97 -10.55 4.72
N CYS A 720 7.28 -11.67 4.96
CA CYS A 720 6.50 -11.95 6.16
C CYS A 720 7.27 -12.62 7.30
N GLU A 721 8.59 -12.51 7.25
CA GLU A 721 9.49 -13.06 8.25
C GLU A 721 9.34 -12.38 9.61
N VAL A 722 9.27 -13.19 10.65
CA VAL A 722 9.34 -12.78 12.05
C VAL A 722 10.42 -13.57 12.79
N THR A 723 10.95 -12.98 13.85
CA THR A 723 11.94 -13.62 14.73
C THR A 723 11.24 -14.42 15.83
N VAL A 724 11.73 -15.63 16.11
CA VAL A 724 11.25 -16.50 17.18
C VAL A 724 12.29 -16.56 18.27
N VAL A 725 11.88 -16.24 19.50
CA VAL A 725 12.78 -16.15 20.66
C VAL A 725 12.82 -17.47 21.44
N GLU A 726 11.69 -18.18 21.50
CA GLU A 726 11.51 -19.44 22.22
C GLU A 726 10.36 -20.24 21.56
N GLY A 727 10.47 -21.57 21.54
CA GLY A 727 9.47 -22.48 20.94
C GLY A 727 10.01 -23.29 19.75
N GLU A 728 9.36 -24.42 19.44
CA GLU A 728 9.63 -25.19 18.22
C GLU A 728 8.71 -24.70 17.08
N ILE A 729 9.26 -24.59 15.87
CA ILE A 729 8.54 -24.04 14.70
C ILE A 729 8.26 -25.16 13.70
N ASP A 730 7.01 -25.26 13.23
CA ASP A 730 6.64 -26.07 12.07
C ASP A 730 6.83 -25.25 10.77
N HIS A 731 8.01 -25.36 10.16
CA HIS A 731 8.39 -24.52 9.03
C HIS A 731 7.76 -24.94 7.70
N ARG A 732 7.00 -24.02 7.09
CA ARG A 732 6.26 -24.24 5.82
C ARG A 732 6.66 -23.33 4.68
N ASP A 733 7.56 -22.39 4.92
CA ASP A 733 8.08 -21.53 3.88
C ASP A 733 9.07 -22.26 2.97
N ARG A 734 9.49 -21.61 1.89
CA ARG A 734 10.56 -22.05 0.96
C ARG A 734 11.74 -21.07 0.94
N VAL A 735 11.87 -20.28 2.00
CA VAL A 735 12.86 -19.21 2.12
C VAL A 735 14.00 -19.65 3.04
N LEU A 736 13.67 -20.29 4.16
CA LEU A 736 14.62 -20.75 5.15
C LEU A 736 15.20 -22.11 4.78
N THR A 737 16.51 -22.25 4.94
CA THR A 737 17.26 -23.51 4.80
C THR A 737 16.89 -24.49 5.91
N GLN A 738 17.13 -25.78 5.71
CA GLN A 738 16.83 -26.79 6.73
C GLN A 738 17.62 -26.61 8.04
N ALA A 739 18.80 -26.00 7.99
CA ALA A 739 19.59 -25.63 9.16
C ALA A 739 18.97 -24.43 9.90
N GLU A 740 18.54 -23.39 9.19
CA GLU A 740 17.79 -22.26 9.78
C GLU A 740 16.44 -22.69 10.36
N ARG A 741 15.79 -23.67 9.72
CA ARG A 741 14.58 -24.30 10.26
C ARG A 741 14.88 -25.08 11.54
N ALA A 742 15.99 -25.80 11.57
CA ALA A 742 16.43 -26.52 12.77
C ALA A 742 16.87 -25.59 13.90
N ALA A 743 17.40 -24.40 13.58
CA ALA A 743 17.76 -23.37 14.56
C ALA A 743 16.55 -22.75 15.24
N GLY A 744 15.39 -22.71 14.56
CA GLY A 744 14.12 -22.31 15.16
C GLY A 744 14.02 -20.83 15.55
N THR A 745 14.79 -19.95 14.90
CA THR A 745 14.89 -18.52 15.27
C THR A 745 14.15 -17.56 14.33
N ARG A 746 13.63 -18.05 13.19
CA ARG A 746 12.98 -17.26 12.13
C ARG A 746 11.72 -18.00 11.66
N MET A 747 10.63 -17.31 11.32
CA MET A 747 9.37 -17.95 10.88
C MET A 747 8.62 -17.08 9.87
N MET A 748 7.87 -17.68 8.95
CA MET A 748 6.96 -17.00 8.01
C MET A 748 5.50 -17.17 8.41
N THR A 749 4.64 -16.20 8.09
CA THR A 749 3.37 -16.04 8.81
C THR A 749 2.04 -16.37 8.04
N LEU A 750 1.91 -16.33 6.70
CA LEU A 750 0.76 -16.71 5.76
C LEU A 750 -0.70 -16.17 6.03
N GLN A 751 -1.69 -16.15 5.10
CA GLN A 751 -3.06 -15.52 5.29
C GLN A 751 -4.30 -16.46 5.17
N ILE A 752 -5.33 -16.31 6.05
CA ILE A 752 -6.64 -17.03 6.05
C ILE A 752 -7.81 -16.08 6.37
N LEU A 753 -8.99 -16.28 5.75
CA LEU A 753 -10.19 -15.46 6.00
C LEU A 753 -11.18 -16.11 6.99
N GLN A 754 -11.24 -15.57 8.21
CA GLN A 754 -12.14 -16.00 9.29
C GLN A 754 -13.42 -15.16 9.37
N ASN A 755 -14.42 -15.63 10.13
CA ASN A 755 -15.63 -14.84 10.43
C ASN A 755 -15.37 -13.88 11.59
N LEU A 756 -15.97 -12.69 11.59
CA LEU A 756 -16.02 -11.82 12.75
C LEU A 756 -17.39 -11.99 13.44
N VAL A 757 -17.44 -12.81 14.49
CA VAL A 757 -18.66 -13.14 15.23
C VAL A 757 -18.70 -12.29 16.50
N ALA A 758 -19.53 -11.24 16.48
CA ALA A 758 -19.70 -10.33 17.62
C ALA A 758 -18.40 -9.71 18.13
N GLY A 759 -17.57 -9.17 17.22
CA GLY A 759 -16.26 -8.57 17.55
C GLY A 759 -15.12 -9.58 17.70
N GLN A 760 -15.38 -10.89 17.59
CA GLN A 760 -14.35 -11.92 17.72
C GLN A 760 -14.13 -12.71 16.44
N TRP A 761 -12.88 -12.76 15.99
CA TRP A 761 -12.49 -13.63 14.87
C TRP A 761 -12.68 -15.11 15.25
N THR A 762 -13.42 -15.84 14.42
CA THR A 762 -13.80 -17.23 14.64
C THR A 762 -13.77 -17.97 13.31
N GLY A 763 -12.96 -19.02 13.17
CA GLY A 763 -13.05 -19.96 12.06
C GLY A 763 -13.96 -21.14 12.37
N SER A 764 -14.27 -21.92 11.34
CA SER A 764 -15.23 -23.03 11.35
C SER A 764 -14.70 -24.26 10.62
N ASP A 765 -15.23 -25.43 10.94
CA ASP A 765 -14.84 -26.70 10.30
C ASP A 765 -15.16 -26.78 8.80
N THR A 766 -16.05 -25.91 8.31
CA THR A 766 -16.44 -25.88 6.89
C THR A 766 -15.71 -24.75 6.18
N THR A 767 -14.77 -25.10 5.30
CA THR A 767 -14.01 -24.13 4.50
C THR A 767 -14.24 -24.31 3.00
N TRP A 768 -13.88 -23.28 2.22
CA TRP A 768 -13.71 -23.40 0.78
C TRP A 768 -12.51 -22.58 0.30
N ILE A 769 -12.01 -22.92 -0.88
CA ILE A 769 -10.95 -22.17 -1.55
C ILE A 769 -11.58 -21.09 -2.43
N LYS A 770 -11.21 -19.83 -2.17
CA LYS A 770 -11.53 -18.73 -3.07
C LYS A 770 -10.50 -18.71 -4.21
N THR A 771 -10.96 -18.87 -5.44
CA THR A 771 -10.13 -18.82 -6.64
C THR A 771 -10.32 -17.54 -7.44
N SER A 772 -9.26 -17.04 -8.07
CA SER A 772 -9.33 -15.92 -9.00
C SER A 772 -10.08 -16.30 -10.28
N PRO A 773 -11.08 -15.51 -10.71
CA PRO A 773 -11.70 -15.72 -12.02
C PRO A 773 -10.79 -15.35 -13.20
N PHE A 774 -9.67 -14.67 -12.93
CA PHE A 774 -8.76 -14.23 -13.97
C PHE A 774 -7.97 -15.41 -14.55
N ASP A 775 -7.42 -16.28 -13.71
CA ASP A 775 -6.55 -17.38 -14.16
C ASP A 775 -6.77 -18.70 -13.41
N GLY A 776 -7.75 -18.74 -12.50
CA GLY A 776 -8.04 -19.90 -11.67
C GLY A 776 -7.03 -20.15 -10.54
N SER A 777 -6.12 -19.21 -10.24
CA SER A 777 -5.24 -19.28 -9.07
C SER A 777 -6.05 -19.26 -7.77
N GLU A 778 -5.50 -19.83 -6.70
CA GLU A 778 -6.09 -19.81 -5.37
C GLU A 778 -5.67 -18.51 -4.65
N ILE A 779 -6.61 -17.87 -3.96
CA ILE A 779 -6.41 -16.57 -3.28
C ILE A 779 -6.36 -16.76 -1.77
N ALA A 780 -7.34 -17.46 -1.21
CA ALA A 780 -7.44 -17.69 0.23
C ALA A 780 -8.33 -18.89 0.55
N THR A 781 -8.09 -19.51 1.71
CA THR A 781 -9.05 -20.39 2.37
C THR A 781 -10.02 -19.55 3.21
N VAL A 782 -11.32 -19.84 3.11
CA VAL A 782 -12.40 -19.05 3.74
C VAL A 782 -13.29 -19.93 4.60
N HIS A 783 -13.60 -19.49 5.82
CA HIS A 783 -14.43 -20.23 6.78
C HIS A 783 -15.92 -19.89 6.65
N ALA A 784 -16.77 -20.88 6.38
CA ALA A 784 -18.22 -20.70 6.34
C ALA A 784 -18.83 -20.71 7.76
N ALA A 785 -19.47 -19.60 8.16
CA ALA A 785 -20.11 -19.51 9.46
C ALA A 785 -21.21 -20.57 9.68
N SER A 786 -21.15 -21.24 10.83
CA SER A 786 -22.15 -22.22 11.22
C SER A 786 -23.45 -21.54 11.69
N ARG A 787 -24.51 -22.35 11.87
CA ARG A 787 -25.79 -21.86 12.41
C ARG A 787 -25.62 -21.29 13.82
N GLU A 788 -24.75 -21.90 14.63
CA GLU A 788 -24.45 -21.50 16.01
C GLU A 788 -23.70 -20.15 16.04
N MET A 789 -22.79 -19.93 15.08
CA MET A 789 -22.13 -18.63 14.93
C MET A 789 -23.13 -17.53 14.54
N VAL A 790 -24.07 -17.84 13.66
CA VAL A 790 -25.15 -16.91 13.27
C VAL A 790 -26.01 -16.56 14.49
N ASP A 791 -26.40 -17.54 15.30
CA ASP A 791 -27.18 -17.32 16.54
C ASP A 791 -26.42 -16.43 17.54
N ARG A 792 -25.11 -16.68 17.74
CA ARG A 792 -24.24 -15.85 18.58
C ARG A 792 -24.17 -14.41 18.07
N ALA A 793 -23.93 -14.23 16.78
CA ALA A 793 -23.83 -12.90 16.16
C ALA A 793 -25.14 -12.12 16.29
N VAL A 794 -26.29 -12.78 16.05
CA VAL A 794 -27.60 -12.13 16.18
C VAL A 794 -27.94 -11.81 17.63
N THR A 795 -27.62 -12.70 18.57
CA THR A 795 -27.85 -12.46 20.01
C THR A 795 -27.06 -11.27 20.51
N ALA A 796 -25.76 -11.21 20.19
CA ALA A 796 -24.91 -10.06 20.52
C ALA A 796 -25.39 -8.78 19.81
N GLY A 797 -25.77 -8.88 18.53
CA GLY A 797 -26.33 -7.76 17.78
C GLY A 797 -27.58 -7.17 18.41
N LYS A 798 -28.50 -8.01 18.91
CA LYS A 798 -29.66 -7.51 19.67
C LYS A 798 -29.25 -6.77 20.93
N ALA A 799 -28.29 -7.31 21.67
CA ALA A 799 -27.80 -6.65 22.88
C ALA A 799 -27.19 -5.28 22.56
N ALA A 800 -26.39 -5.17 21.50
CA ALA A 800 -25.80 -3.89 21.07
C ALA A 800 -26.86 -2.89 20.57
N ALA A 801 -27.74 -3.31 19.67
CA ALA A 801 -28.75 -2.45 19.04
C ALA A 801 -29.79 -1.89 20.03
N PHE A 802 -30.11 -2.61 21.11
CA PHE A 802 -31.00 -2.12 22.17
C PHE A 802 -30.24 -1.57 23.38
N GLY A 803 -28.92 -1.77 23.43
CA GLY A 803 -28.02 -1.30 24.47
C GLY A 803 -27.24 -0.05 24.05
N GLU A 804 -25.95 -0.04 24.38
CA GLU A 804 -25.06 1.12 24.22
C GLU A 804 -25.10 1.71 22.81
N TRP A 805 -24.92 0.88 21.77
CA TRP A 805 -24.85 1.35 20.39
C TRP A 805 -26.13 2.06 19.91
N GLY A 806 -27.30 1.45 20.16
CA GLY A 806 -28.58 2.02 19.75
C GLY A 806 -29.01 3.23 20.57
N GLN A 807 -28.58 3.32 21.84
CA GLN A 807 -28.86 4.47 22.72
C GLN A 807 -27.83 5.60 22.56
N MET A 808 -26.68 5.34 21.94
CA MET A 808 -25.65 6.33 21.68
C MET A 808 -26.24 7.53 20.92
N PRO A 809 -25.90 8.78 21.26
CA PRO A 809 -26.32 9.94 20.50
C PRO A 809 -25.88 9.85 19.03
N MET A 810 -26.77 10.23 18.09
CA MET A 810 -26.48 10.11 16.65
C MET A 810 -25.19 10.83 16.25
N ARG A 811 -24.87 11.99 16.86
CA ARG A 811 -23.63 12.72 16.58
C ARG A 811 -22.38 11.93 16.97
N GLU A 812 -22.42 11.18 18.06
CA GLU A 812 -21.31 10.33 18.50
C GLU A 812 -21.12 9.16 17.53
N ARG A 813 -22.21 8.49 17.13
CA ARG A 813 -22.14 7.47 16.07
C ARG A 813 -21.58 8.01 14.76
N VAL A 814 -21.96 9.23 14.36
CA VAL A 814 -21.42 9.89 13.17
C VAL A 814 -19.91 10.14 13.30
N THR A 815 -19.43 10.56 14.47
CA THR A 815 -17.98 10.71 14.71
C THR A 815 -17.25 9.38 14.50
N ILE A 816 -17.77 8.29 15.08
CA ILE A 816 -17.19 6.94 14.94
C ILE A 816 -17.18 6.48 13.48
N LEU A 817 -18.29 6.67 12.74
CA LEU A 817 -18.38 6.24 11.35
C LEU A 817 -17.53 7.10 10.39
N ARG A 818 -17.30 8.37 10.70
CA ARG A 818 -16.35 9.21 9.96
C ARG A 818 -14.91 8.79 10.22
N ASP A 819 -14.56 8.43 11.45
CA ASP A 819 -13.26 7.84 11.76
C ASP A 819 -13.05 6.51 11.02
N LEU A 820 -14.06 5.63 11.02
CA LEU A 820 -14.06 4.40 10.22
C LEU A 820 -13.81 4.71 8.73
N SER A 821 -14.48 5.73 8.17
CA SER A 821 -14.27 6.15 6.78
C SER A 821 -12.82 6.58 6.52
N ASN A 822 -12.18 7.29 7.45
CA ASN A 822 -10.78 7.71 7.31
C ASN A 822 -9.85 6.50 7.35
N ARG A 823 -10.07 5.56 8.26
CA ARG A 823 -9.26 4.33 8.36
C ARG A 823 -9.39 3.44 7.14
N LEU A 824 -10.61 3.29 6.59
CA LEU A 824 -10.83 2.60 5.32
C LEU A 824 -10.10 3.30 4.17
N THR A 825 -10.02 4.64 4.19
CA THR A 825 -9.27 5.42 3.19
C THR A 825 -7.78 5.16 3.30
N ALA A 826 -7.24 5.05 4.51
CA ALA A 826 -5.83 4.70 4.73
C ALA A 826 -5.46 3.29 4.23
N ARG A 827 -6.46 2.38 4.07
CA ARG A 827 -6.31 1.01 3.57
C ARG A 827 -6.86 0.84 2.14
N LEU A 828 -7.03 1.92 1.38
CA LEU A 828 -7.68 1.90 0.05
C LEU A 828 -6.97 0.97 -0.94
N ASP A 829 -5.63 0.93 -0.93
CA ASP A 829 -4.86 0.07 -1.84
C ASP A 829 -5.08 -1.41 -1.55
N ASP A 830 -5.18 -1.80 -0.27
CA ASP A 830 -5.48 -3.17 0.13
C ASP A 830 -6.88 -3.59 -0.30
N LEU A 831 -7.86 -2.69 -0.15
CA LEU A 831 -9.23 -2.90 -0.58
C LEU A 831 -9.33 -3.10 -2.10
N ILE A 832 -8.61 -2.28 -2.87
CA ILE A 832 -8.55 -2.39 -4.34
C ILE A 832 -7.89 -3.71 -4.76
N ALA A 833 -6.77 -4.07 -4.14
CA ALA A 833 -6.06 -5.31 -4.43
C ALA A 833 -6.94 -6.54 -4.13
N ALA A 834 -7.66 -6.52 -3.00
CA ALA A 834 -8.59 -7.58 -2.62
C ALA A 834 -9.75 -7.74 -3.63
N ASP A 835 -10.40 -6.65 -4.03
CA ASP A 835 -11.48 -6.69 -5.03
C ASP A 835 -10.97 -7.14 -6.40
N MET A 836 -9.78 -6.70 -6.81
CA MET A 836 -9.16 -7.15 -8.06
C MET A 836 -8.87 -8.65 -8.06
N ALA A 837 -8.30 -9.16 -6.97
CA ALA A 837 -8.02 -10.59 -6.84
C ALA A 837 -9.32 -11.41 -6.95
N ASP A 838 -10.35 -11.01 -6.19
CA ASP A 838 -11.61 -11.73 -6.11
C ASP A 838 -12.41 -11.72 -7.42
N THR A 839 -12.40 -10.60 -8.15
CA THR A 839 -13.28 -10.42 -9.33
C THR A 839 -12.55 -10.41 -10.67
N GLY A 840 -11.23 -10.35 -10.69
CA GLY A 840 -10.42 -10.27 -11.92
C GLY A 840 -10.60 -8.96 -12.71
N ARG A 841 -11.21 -7.93 -12.11
CA ARG A 841 -11.41 -6.62 -12.75
C ARG A 841 -10.05 -5.95 -13.01
N SER A 842 -9.98 -5.09 -14.03
CA SER A 842 -8.75 -4.34 -14.28
C SER A 842 -8.50 -3.32 -13.17
N TYR A 843 -7.22 -2.99 -12.93
CA TYR A 843 -6.83 -1.95 -11.97
C TYR A 843 -7.56 -0.63 -12.24
N TRP A 844 -7.64 -0.22 -13.52
CA TRP A 844 -8.37 0.97 -13.91
C TRP A 844 -9.84 0.93 -13.48
N GLN A 845 -10.52 -0.21 -13.65
CA GLN A 845 -11.90 -0.39 -13.19
C GLN A 845 -11.99 -0.34 -11.65
N ALA A 846 -11.09 -1.03 -10.94
CA ALA A 846 -11.09 -1.08 -9.49
C ALA A 846 -10.89 0.32 -8.86
N CYS A 847 -9.89 1.09 -9.32
CA CYS A 847 -9.61 2.43 -8.79
C CYS A 847 -10.69 3.45 -9.12
N ASN A 848 -11.14 3.51 -10.38
CA ASN A 848 -12.04 4.57 -10.85
C ASN A 848 -13.52 4.30 -10.55
N PHE A 849 -13.90 3.06 -10.25
CA PHE A 849 -15.29 2.69 -10.05
C PHE A 849 -15.61 2.17 -8.65
N ASP A 850 -14.77 1.32 -8.05
CA ASP A 850 -15.05 0.75 -6.73
C ASP A 850 -14.41 1.59 -5.63
N GLY A 851 -13.08 1.77 -5.66
CA GLY A 851 -12.25 2.33 -4.59
C GLY A 851 -12.89 3.44 -3.75
N ALA A 852 -12.64 4.71 -4.10
CA ALA A 852 -13.16 5.85 -3.32
C ALA A 852 -14.71 5.88 -3.26
N ARG A 853 -15.40 5.35 -4.28
CA ARG A 853 -16.87 5.33 -4.31
C ARG A 853 -17.46 4.40 -3.25
N ALA A 854 -16.73 3.37 -2.83
CA ALA A 854 -17.20 2.41 -1.83
C ALA A 854 -16.97 2.89 -0.39
N ILE A 855 -16.10 3.86 -0.16
CA ILE A 855 -15.90 4.51 1.14
C ILE A 855 -16.86 5.68 1.33
N GLY A 856 -17.16 6.43 0.27
CA GLY A 856 -18.08 7.58 0.28
C GLY A 856 -19.44 7.37 0.99
N PRO A 857 -20.08 6.17 0.94
CA PRO A 857 -21.33 5.91 1.65
C PRO A 857 -21.30 6.19 3.15
N PHE A 858 -20.19 5.93 3.85
CA PHE A 858 -20.10 6.18 5.29
C PHE A 858 -20.29 7.67 5.61
N ASN A 859 -19.58 8.54 4.87
CA ASN A 859 -19.72 9.98 5.02
C ASN A 859 -21.08 10.49 4.53
N ALA A 860 -21.54 10.04 3.36
CA ALA A 860 -22.80 10.48 2.78
C ALA A 860 -24.00 10.15 3.69
N TYR A 861 -24.04 8.96 4.28
CA TYR A 861 -25.11 8.58 5.21
C TYR A 861 -24.99 9.26 6.57
N CYS A 862 -23.78 9.62 7.02
CA CYS A 862 -23.62 10.50 8.18
C CYS A 862 -24.27 11.86 7.94
N ASP A 863 -24.03 12.48 6.79
CA ASP A 863 -24.59 13.78 6.44
C ASP A 863 -26.12 13.73 6.28
N LEU A 864 -26.62 12.68 5.63
CA LEU A 864 -28.05 12.42 5.51
C LEU A 864 -28.72 12.15 6.88
N ALA A 865 -28.04 11.43 7.78
CA ALA A 865 -28.57 11.16 9.11
C ALA A 865 -28.68 12.45 9.94
N LEU A 866 -27.67 13.32 9.89
CA LEU A 866 -27.67 14.60 10.60
C LEU A 866 -28.73 15.58 10.09
N SER A 867 -29.17 15.44 8.83
CA SER A 867 -30.24 16.23 8.23
C SER A 867 -31.62 15.57 8.33
N LEU A 868 -31.73 14.40 8.97
CA LEU A 868 -32.98 13.66 9.04
C LEU A 868 -33.97 14.28 10.04
N GLU A 869 -35.05 14.85 9.52
CA GLU A 869 -36.06 15.53 10.34
C GLU A 869 -37.18 14.59 10.85
N ASN A 870 -37.59 14.80 12.11
CA ASN A 870 -38.82 14.25 12.66
C ASN A 870 -40.02 15.12 12.26
N ARG A 871 -41.10 14.47 11.80
CA ARG A 871 -42.37 15.11 11.48
C ARG A 871 -43.14 15.43 12.76
N SER A 872 -43.82 16.58 12.81
CA SER A 872 -44.75 16.92 13.88
C SER A 872 -45.94 17.72 13.34
N ASN A 873 -47.08 17.68 14.05
CA ASN A 873 -48.23 18.54 13.75
C ASN A 873 -49.10 18.76 14.99
N THR A 874 -49.76 19.92 15.07
CA THR A 874 -50.74 20.20 16.11
C THR A 874 -52.03 19.43 15.87
N ILE A 875 -52.74 19.14 16.95
CA ILE A 875 -54.02 18.44 16.96
C ILE A 875 -55.07 19.43 17.47
N ASP A 876 -56.13 19.60 16.69
CA ASP A 876 -57.34 20.31 17.10
C ASP A 876 -58.55 19.45 16.73
N LEU A 877 -59.22 18.89 17.75
CA LEU A 877 -60.34 17.98 17.58
C LEU A 877 -61.61 18.53 18.26
N PRO A 878 -62.80 18.10 17.80
CA PRO A 878 -64.07 18.46 18.42
C PRO A 878 -64.09 18.23 19.94
N GLY A 879 -64.77 19.12 20.67
CA GLY A 879 -64.81 19.09 22.14
C GLY A 879 -63.64 19.81 22.82
N GLY A 880 -62.85 20.59 22.09
CA GLY A 880 -61.75 21.40 22.62
C GLY A 880 -60.48 20.61 22.94
N VAL A 881 -60.34 19.39 22.39
CA VAL A 881 -59.15 18.57 22.61
C VAL A 881 -58.01 19.08 21.75
N ARG A 882 -56.99 19.63 22.41
CA ARG A 882 -55.77 20.14 21.78
C ARG A 882 -54.57 19.25 22.10
N GLY A 883 -53.61 19.20 21.18
CA GLY A 883 -52.40 18.42 21.35
C GLY A 883 -51.34 18.66 20.28
N LEU A 884 -50.29 17.85 20.34
CA LEU A 884 -49.21 17.76 19.36
C LEU A 884 -48.95 16.27 19.13
N TRP A 885 -48.67 15.86 17.89
CA TRP A 885 -47.97 14.61 17.63
C TRP A 885 -46.59 14.88 17.03
N VAL A 886 -45.62 14.04 17.40
CA VAL A 886 -44.27 14.04 16.84
C VAL A 886 -43.87 12.60 16.50
N THR A 887 -43.11 12.42 15.42
CA THR A 887 -42.48 11.13 15.10
C THR A 887 -41.14 11.04 15.82
N ASN A 888 -40.90 9.90 16.44
CA ASN A 888 -39.60 9.51 16.98
C ASN A 888 -39.08 8.32 16.14
N ARG A 889 -37.77 8.30 15.86
CA ARG A 889 -37.13 7.18 15.16
C ARG A 889 -36.20 6.45 16.10
N ARG A 890 -36.26 5.12 16.08
CA ARG A 890 -35.37 4.23 16.83
C ARG A 890 -34.71 3.26 15.85
N PRO A 891 -33.55 2.66 16.15
CA PRO A 891 -33.08 1.52 15.38
C PRO A 891 -34.13 0.40 15.39
N LYS A 892 -34.20 -0.36 14.30
CA LYS A 892 -35.04 -1.56 14.21
C LYS A 892 -34.52 -2.70 15.10
N GLY A 893 -33.19 -2.84 15.18
CA GLY A 893 -32.55 -3.94 15.91
C GLY A 893 -31.38 -4.49 15.10
N VAL A 894 -31.47 -5.75 14.68
CA VAL A 894 -30.45 -6.44 13.86
C VAL A 894 -30.87 -6.43 12.38
N ILE A 895 -30.02 -5.86 11.52
CA ILE A 895 -30.22 -5.84 10.07
C ILE A 895 -29.25 -6.82 9.42
N ALA A 896 -29.79 -7.76 8.65
CA ALA A 896 -28.97 -8.61 7.77
C ALA A 896 -28.66 -7.86 6.48
N CYS A 897 -27.38 -7.58 6.25
CA CYS A 897 -26.85 -6.91 5.06
C CYS A 897 -26.17 -7.94 4.16
N ILE A 898 -26.89 -8.43 3.16
CA ILE A 898 -26.42 -9.47 2.24
C ILE A 898 -26.02 -8.81 0.93
N ALA A 899 -24.73 -8.87 0.59
CA ALA A 899 -24.13 -8.20 -0.55
C ALA A 899 -23.74 -9.18 -1.68
N PRO A 900 -23.90 -8.78 -2.96
CA PRO A 900 -23.52 -9.56 -4.13
C PRO A 900 -22.03 -9.42 -4.42
N TRP A 901 -21.56 -10.12 -5.44
CA TRP A 901 -20.17 -10.20 -5.87
C TRP A 901 -19.76 -9.18 -6.94
N ASN A 902 -20.71 -8.47 -7.54
CA ASN A 902 -20.44 -7.75 -8.78
C ASN A 902 -19.74 -6.41 -8.56
N VAL A 903 -20.06 -5.73 -7.46
CA VAL A 903 -19.38 -4.53 -6.98
C VAL A 903 -19.23 -4.65 -5.46
N PRO A 904 -18.36 -5.55 -4.98
CA PRO A 904 -18.44 -6.13 -3.63
C PRO A 904 -18.43 -5.09 -2.52
N LEU A 905 -17.36 -4.29 -2.49
CA LEU A 905 -17.14 -3.32 -1.43
C LEU A 905 -18.22 -2.23 -1.45
N LEU A 906 -18.54 -1.70 -2.63
CA LEU A 906 -19.57 -0.66 -2.78
C LEU A 906 -20.94 -1.16 -2.30
N MET A 907 -21.36 -2.34 -2.75
CA MET A 907 -22.67 -2.90 -2.39
C MET A 907 -22.77 -3.24 -0.90
N LEU A 908 -21.66 -3.63 -0.27
CA LEU A 908 -21.60 -3.86 1.17
C LEU A 908 -21.72 -2.54 1.93
N SER A 909 -20.87 -1.55 1.63
CA SER A 909 -20.85 -0.24 2.28
C SER A 909 -22.21 0.47 2.21
N LEU A 910 -22.87 0.40 1.05
CA LEU A 910 -24.19 1.01 0.84
C LEU A 910 -25.30 0.44 1.74
N LYS A 911 -25.10 -0.76 2.31
CA LYS A 911 -26.04 -1.42 3.22
C LYS A 911 -25.66 -1.22 4.68
N ILE A 912 -24.37 -1.36 5.00
CA ILE A 912 -23.91 -1.32 6.40
C ILE A 912 -23.87 0.12 6.94
N ALA A 913 -23.46 1.10 6.13
CA ALA A 913 -23.37 2.49 6.55
C ALA A 913 -24.72 3.07 7.06
N PRO A 914 -25.85 2.97 6.33
CA PRO A 914 -27.13 3.49 6.82
C PRO A 914 -27.67 2.70 8.03
N ALA A 915 -27.38 1.41 8.13
CA ALA A 915 -27.79 0.59 9.27
C ALA A 915 -27.07 1.03 10.56
N LEU A 916 -25.74 1.15 10.48
CA LEU A 916 -24.89 1.55 11.60
C LEU A 916 -25.20 2.98 12.06
N VAL A 917 -25.35 3.96 11.16
CA VAL A 917 -25.56 5.36 11.56
C VAL A 917 -26.88 5.56 12.33
N ILE A 918 -27.91 4.77 12.00
CA ILE A 918 -29.20 4.78 12.71
C ILE A 918 -29.14 4.04 14.06
N GLY A 919 -28.05 3.31 14.33
CA GLY A 919 -27.81 2.59 15.58
C GLY A 919 -28.28 1.14 15.56
N ASN A 920 -28.47 0.54 14.38
CA ASN A 920 -28.75 -0.89 14.26
C ASN A 920 -27.45 -1.68 14.42
N ALA A 921 -27.59 -2.93 14.85
CA ALA A 921 -26.53 -3.92 14.68
C ALA A 921 -26.61 -4.54 13.28
N VAL A 922 -25.46 -4.90 12.72
CA VAL A 922 -25.32 -5.39 11.35
C VAL A 922 -24.77 -6.81 11.35
N ILE A 923 -25.45 -7.70 10.62
CA ILE A 923 -24.91 -8.99 10.19
C ILE A 923 -24.58 -8.87 8.70
N ALA A 924 -23.31 -8.69 8.39
CA ALA A 924 -22.79 -8.60 7.04
C ALA A 924 -22.49 -9.99 6.48
N LYS A 925 -23.07 -10.32 5.32
CA LYS A 925 -22.74 -11.53 4.55
C LYS A 925 -22.30 -11.11 3.14
N PRO A 926 -21.00 -11.09 2.83
CA PRO A 926 -20.51 -10.87 1.47
C PRO A 926 -20.78 -12.13 0.62
N SER A 927 -20.68 -11.99 -0.70
CA SER A 927 -20.70 -13.16 -1.58
C SER A 927 -19.52 -14.10 -1.29
N GLU A 928 -19.77 -15.41 -1.39
CA GLU A 928 -18.74 -16.45 -1.37
C GLU A 928 -17.67 -16.26 -2.46
N GLU A 929 -18.04 -15.58 -3.55
CA GLU A 929 -17.17 -15.27 -4.67
C GLU A 929 -16.28 -14.05 -4.41
N THR A 930 -16.58 -13.22 -3.40
CA THR A 930 -15.84 -11.97 -3.14
C THR A 930 -15.70 -11.67 -1.64
N PRO A 931 -15.03 -12.53 -0.87
CA PRO A 931 -14.93 -12.40 0.58
C PRO A 931 -13.86 -11.40 1.05
N SER A 932 -12.85 -11.10 0.22
CA SER A 932 -11.57 -10.55 0.67
C SER A 932 -11.67 -9.10 1.13
N SER A 933 -12.32 -8.22 0.36
CA SER A 933 -12.48 -6.81 0.75
C SER A 933 -13.41 -6.61 1.95
N ALA A 934 -14.39 -7.50 2.12
CA ALA A 934 -15.27 -7.48 3.28
C ALA A 934 -14.52 -7.86 4.58
N ALA A 935 -13.54 -8.76 4.50
CA ALA A 935 -12.67 -9.10 5.63
C ALA A 935 -11.85 -7.88 6.08
N ILE A 936 -11.26 -7.14 5.15
CA ILE A 936 -10.55 -5.89 5.46
C ILE A 936 -11.48 -4.86 6.09
N VAL A 937 -12.72 -4.69 5.58
CA VAL A 937 -13.71 -3.80 6.22
C VAL A 937 -13.98 -4.23 7.66
N ALA A 938 -14.07 -5.53 7.93
CA ALA A 938 -14.28 -6.07 9.27
C ALA A 938 -13.07 -5.85 10.19
N GLU A 939 -11.84 -5.97 9.68
CA GLU A 939 -10.61 -5.59 10.42
C GLU A 939 -10.70 -4.13 10.88
N VAL A 940 -10.98 -3.21 9.96
CA VAL A 940 -11.05 -1.78 10.28
C VAL A 940 -12.20 -1.46 11.22
N ILE A 941 -13.34 -2.15 11.10
CA ILE A 941 -14.45 -2.02 12.07
C ILE A 941 -14.05 -2.54 13.45
N ALA A 942 -13.35 -3.67 13.54
CA ALA A 942 -12.90 -4.24 14.81
C ALA A 942 -11.87 -3.34 15.52
N GLU A 943 -11.12 -2.54 14.76
CA GLU A 943 -10.19 -1.52 15.27
C GLU A 943 -10.86 -0.18 15.62
N SER A 944 -12.15 -0.02 15.32
CA SER A 944 -12.91 1.22 15.54
C SER A 944 -13.69 1.19 16.86
N ASP A 945 -14.21 2.34 17.27
CA ASP A 945 -15.05 2.48 18.48
C ASP A 945 -16.48 1.92 18.30
N ILE A 946 -16.73 1.10 17.28
CA ILE A 946 -18.00 0.39 17.11
C ILE A 946 -18.05 -0.75 18.15
N PRO A 947 -19.05 -0.77 19.06
CA PRO A 947 -19.09 -1.77 20.12
C PRO A 947 -19.20 -3.21 19.60
N ASP A 948 -18.59 -4.15 20.32
CA ASP A 948 -18.73 -5.58 20.07
C ASP A 948 -20.19 -5.98 19.89
N GLY A 949 -20.47 -6.75 18.83
CA GLY A 949 -21.83 -7.16 18.48
C GLY A 949 -22.60 -6.17 17.60
N ALA A 950 -22.25 -4.87 17.57
CA ALA A 950 -22.88 -3.92 16.65
C ALA A 950 -22.57 -4.24 15.17
N PHE A 951 -21.49 -4.98 14.92
CA PHE A 951 -21.15 -5.52 13.61
C PHE A 951 -20.69 -6.97 13.73
N SER A 952 -21.02 -7.78 12.72
CA SER A 952 -20.48 -9.14 12.54
C SER A 952 -20.36 -9.44 11.05
N LEU A 953 -19.24 -10.03 10.64
CA LEU A 953 -18.98 -10.51 9.29
C LEU A 953 -19.08 -12.04 9.28
N LEU A 954 -20.04 -12.57 8.53
CA LEU A 954 -20.28 -14.00 8.41
C LEU A 954 -20.11 -14.44 6.96
N HIS A 955 -19.09 -15.24 6.70
CA HIS A 955 -18.77 -15.85 5.41
C HIS A 955 -19.58 -17.14 5.18
N GLY A 956 -19.74 -17.53 3.91
CA GLY A 956 -20.35 -18.80 3.51
C GLY A 956 -21.25 -18.64 2.28
N PHE A 957 -22.04 -19.67 1.98
CA PHE A 957 -22.89 -19.72 0.78
C PHE A 957 -24.33 -19.26 1.07
N GLY A 958 -25.18 -19.29 0.05
CA GLY A 958 -26.63 -19.02 0.16
C GLY A 958 -27.43 -20.18 0.78
N ALA A 959 -28.13 -20.92 -0.08
CA ALA A 959 -29.04 -22.00 0.31
C ALA A 959 -28.31 -23.12 1.09
N GLY A 960 -28.94 -23.63 2.15
CA GLY A 960 -28.37 -24.66 3.01
C GLY A 960 -27.13 -24.24 3.81
N SER A 961 -26.76 -22.97 3.78
CA SER A 961 -25.53 -22.43 4.38
C SER A 961 -25.81 -21.10 5.12
N THR A 962 -24.76 -20.34 5.42
CA THR A 962 -24.77 -19.11 6.22
C THR A 962 -25.87 -18.13 5.82
N GLY A 963 -26.07 -17.89 4.51
CA GLY A 963 -27.10 -16.96 4.03
C GLY A 963 -28.53 -17.40 4.40
N GLU A 964 -28.84 -18.69 4.25
CA GLU A 964 -30.13 -19.23 4.70
C GLU A 964 -30.26 -19.19 6.23
N PHE A 965 -29.18 -19.48 6.96
CA PHE A 965 -29.19 -19.43 8.43
C PHE A 965 -29.50 -18.03 8.94
N ILE A 966 -28.91 -16.99 8.33
CA ILE A 966 -29.19 -15.59 8.66
C ILE A 966 -30.65 -15.23 8.32
N THR A 967 -31.08 -15.50 7.09
CA THR A 967 -32.40 -15.04 6.60
C THR A 967 -33.56 -15.74 7.30
N THR A 968 -33.37 -16.97 7.79
CA THR A 968 -34.38 -17.71 8.56
C THR A 968 -34.31 -17.44 10.07
N HIS A 969 -33.29 -16.73 10.55
CA HIS A 969 -33.11 -16.50 11.98
C HIS A 969 -34.23 -15.59 12.55
N PRO A 970 -34.95 -16.01 13.60
CA PRO A 970 -36.06 -15.22 14.17
C PRO A 970 -35.59 -13.94 14.87
N GLY A 971 -34.29 -13.81 15.14
CA GLY A 971 -33.68 -12.63 15.74
C GLY A 971 -33.25 -11.53 14.74
N VAL A 972 -33.31 -11.75 13.44
CA VAL A 972 -33.04 -10.69 12.46
C VAL A 972 -34.30 -9.86 12.26
N ASP A 973 -34.22 -8.54 12.37
CA ASP A 973 -35.39 -7.64 12.37
C ASP A 973 -35.72 -7.07 10.98
N ALA A 974 -34.70 -6.94 10.10
CA ALA A 974 -34.88 -6.55 8.70
C ALA A 974 -33.77 -7.13 7.81
N ILE A 975 -34.04 -7.24 6.49
CA ILE A 975 -33.07 -7.79 5.52
C ILE A 975 -32.88 -6.81 4.36
N SER A 976 -31.64 -6.35 4.19
CA SER A 976 -31.21 -5.58 3.02
C SER A 976 -30.42 -6.50 2.10
N PHE A 977 -30.91 -6.67 0.86
CA PHE A 977 -30.36 -7.62 -0.10
C PHE A 977 -30.14 -6.95 -1.46
N THR A 978 -29.06 -7.33 -2.12
CA THR A 978 -28.90 -7.12 -3.56
C THR A 978 -28.52 -8.43 -4.23
N GLY A 979 -29.16 -8.75 -5.35
CA GLY A 979 -28.83 -9.93 -6.14
C GLY A 979 -29.96 -10.41 -7.06
N GLU A 980 -30.02 -11.71 -7.32
CA GLU A 980 -30.97 -12.27 -8.30
C GLU A 980 -32.41 -12.30 -7.76
N PRO A 981 -33.44 -12.06 -8.62
CA PRO A 981 -34.84 -12.08 -8.19
C PRO A 981 -35.32 -13.42 -7.60
N GLY A 982 -34.76 -14.53 -8.07
CA GLY A 982 -35.03 -15.86 -7.51
C GLY A 982 -34.64 -15.93 -6.02
N THR A 983 -33.40 -15.53 -5.71
CA THR A 983 -32.89 -15.42 -4.34
C THR A 983 -33.69 -14.42 -3.52
N GLY A 984 -34.01 -13.25 -4.09
CA GLY A 984 -34.88 -12.26 -3.43
C GLY A 984 -36.25 -12.84 -3.04
N SER A 985 -36.87 -13.63 -3.91
CA SER A 985 -38.13 -14.32 -3.62
C SER A 985 -38.01 -15.33 -2.47
N HIS A 986 -36.89 -16.04 -2.37
CA HIS A 986 -36.62 -16.95 -1.24
C HIS A 986 -36.42 -16.18 0.07
N ILE A 987 -35.65 -15.09 0.05
CA ILE A 987 -35.46 -14.22 1.21
C ILE A 987 -36.78 -13.61 1.66
N MET A 988 -37.64 -13.17 0.74
CA MET A 988 -38.95 -12.60 1.07
C MET A 988 -39.87 -13.63 1.71
N LYS A 989 -39.86 -14.89 1.24
CA LYS A 989 -40.59 -16.00 1.88
C LYS A 989 -40.07 -16.27 3.29
N ALA A 990 -38.75 -16.23 3.49
CA ALA A 990 -38.17 -16.35 4.82
C ALA A 990 -38.63 -15.19 5.71
N ALA A 991 -38.51 -13.94 5.23
CA ALA A 991 -38.89 -12.71 5.94
C ALA A 991 -40.36 -12.65 6.35
N ALA A 992 -41.26 -13.28 5.58
CA ALA A 992 -42.68 -13.39 5.91
C ALA A 992 -42.91 -14.05 7.28
N THR A 993 -42.06 -14.98 7.67
CA THR A 993 -42.02 -15.50 9.04
C THR A 993 -41.39 -14.42 9.93
N GLY A 994 -42.22 -13.81 10.79
CA GLY A 994 -41.82 -12.67 11.63
C GLY A 994 -42.18 -11.30 11.05
N LEU A 995 -42.82 -11.24 9.87
CA LEU A 995 -43.23 -9.99 9.21
C LEU A 995 -42.10 -8.96 9.08
N ARG A 996 -40.91 -9.44 8.75
CA ARG A 996 -39.68 -8.64 8.71
C ARG A 996 -39.65 -7.79 7.45
N GLU A 997 -39.22 -6.54 7.58
CA GLU A 997 -39.08 -5.65 6.44
C GLU A 997 -37.91 -6.09 5.55
N VAL A 998 -38.09 -5.91 4.24
CA VAL A 998 -37.06 -6.21 3.25
C VAL A 998 -36.86 -5.01 2.33
N ALA A 999 -35.61 -4.69 2.04
CA ALA A 999 -35.24 -3.74 1.00
C ALA A 999 -34.37 -4.48 0.00
N MET A 1000 -34.87 -4.65 -1.23
CA MET A 1000 -34.24 -5.48 -2.24
C MET A 1000 -34.00 -4.67 -3.52
N GLU A 1001 -32.75 -4.64 -3.96
CA GLU A 1001 -32.36 -4.24 -5.30
C GLU A 1001 -32.04 -5.51 -6.07
N LEU A 1002 -32.77 -5.77 -7.15
CA LEU A 1002 -32.70 -7.03 -7.88
C LEU A 1002 -32.35 -6.77 -9.34
N GLY A 1003 -31.97 -7.85 -10.02
CA GLY A 1003 -31.59 -7.84 -11.42
C GLY A 1003 -32.58 -7.14 -12.38
N GLY A 1004 -32.10 -6.89 -13.60
CA GLY A 1004 -32.82 -6.15 -14.62
C GLY A 1004 -32.56 -6.66 -16.03
N LYS A 1005 -33.51 -6.38 -16.93
CA LYS A 1005 -33.33 -6.52 -18.38
C LYS A 1005 -33.45 -5.16 -19.06
N ASN A 1006 -32.51 -4.29 -18.73
CA ASN A 1006 -32.62 -2.85 -19.00
C ASN A 1006 -32.56 -2.55 -20.49
N ALA A 1007 -33.31 -1.51 -20.90
CA ALA A 1007 -33.33 -1.01 -22.27
C ALA A 1007 -32.54 0.30 -22.39
N ALA A 1008 -31.69 0.40 -23.41
CA ALA A 1008 -31.26 1.68 -23.98
C ALA A 1008 -32.15 2.01 -25.20
N VAL A 1009 -32.61 3.25 -25.32
CA VAL A 1009 -33.44 3.73 -26.43
C VAL A 1009 -32.71 4.86 -27.14
N VAL A 1010 -32.37 4.65 -28.41
CA VAL A 1010 -31.62 5.59 -29.26
C VAL A 1010 -32.56 6.20 -30.29
N PHE A 1011 -32.89 7.48 -30.12
CA PHE A 1011 -33.76 8.21 -31.05
C PHE A 1011 -33.02 8.73 -32.29
N ASP A 1012 -33.79 9.14 -33.29
CA ASP A 1012 -33.29 9.67 -34.57
C ASP A 1012 -32.48 10.97 -34.45
N ASP A 1013 -32.74 11.74 -33.39
CA ASP A 1013 -32.07 13.00 -33.06
C ASP A 1013 -30.87 12.83 -32.10
N ALA A 1014 -30.49 11.60 -31.76
CA ALA A 1014 -29.40 11.34 -30.83
C ALA A 1014 -28.02 11.58 -31.46
N ASP A 1015 -27.10 12.13 -30.67
CA ASP A 1015 -25.68 12.25 -31.02
C ASP A 1015 -25.01 10.86 -30.99
N MET A 1016 -24.61 10.37 -32.16
CA MET A 1016 -24.09 9.01 -32.30
C MET A 1016 -22.74 8.79 -31.62
N GLU A 1017 -21.91 9.82 -31.46
CA GLU A 1017 -20.64 9.68 -30.74
C GLU A 1017 -20.92 9.38 -29.26
N LYS A 1018 -21.78 10.18 -28.64
CA LYS A 1018 -22.19 10.00 -27.24
C LYS A 1018 -22.93 8.68 -27.03
N VAL A 1019 -23.79 8.31 -27.98
CA VAL A 1019 -24.52 7.03 -27.97
C VAL A 1019 -23.56 5.85 -27.95
N VAL A 1020 -22.55 5.83 -28.83
CA VAL A 1020 -21.58 4.72 -28.90
C VAL A 1020 -20.75 4.65 -27.62
N GLU A 1021 -20.20 5.78 -27.15
CA GLU A 1021 -19.43 5.82 -25.90
C GLU A 1021 -20.27 5.33 -24.71
N GLY A 1022 -21.46 5.88 -24.53
CA GLY A 1022 -22.34 5.55 -23.42
C GLY A 1022 -22.87 4.12 -23.50
N THR A 1023 -23.21 3.63 -24.70
CA THR A 1023 -23.67 2.24 -24.88
C THR A 1023 -22.54 1.26 -24.60
N THR A 1024 -21.31 1.55 -25.04
CA THR A 1024 -20.12 0.75 -24.74
C THR A 1024 -19.97 0.52 -23.23
N ARG A 1025 -20.07 1.61 -22.45
CA ARG A 1025 -20.04 1.52 -20.99
C ARG A 1025 -21.24 0.74 -20.44
N SER A 1026 -22.45 1.07 -20.90
CA SER A 1026 -23.67 0.45 -20.36
C SER A 1026 -23.86 -1.03 -20.71
N ALA A 1027 -23.25 -1.53 -21.78
CA ALA A 1027 -23.35 -2.94 -22.17
C ALA A 1027 -22.18 -3.79 -21.66
N PHE A 1028 -20.96 -3.22 -21.57
CA PHE A 1028 -19.75 -4.04 -21.40
C PHE A 1028 -18.91 -3.71 -20.15
N PHE A 1029 -19.14 -2.58 -19.48
CA PHE A 1029 -18.36 -2.24 -18.27
C PHE A 1029 -18.52 -3.32 -17.18
N ASN A 1030 -17.44 -3.64 -16.46
CA ASN A 1030 -17.37 -4.78 -15.51
C ASN A 1030 -17.74 -6.14 -16.14
N CYS A 1031 -17.41 -6.32 -17.43
CA CYS A 1031 -17.84 -7.49 -18.21
C CYS A 1031 -19.36 -7.64 -18.24
N GLY A 1032 -20.10 -6.51 -18.27
CA GLY A 1032 -21.56 -6.47 -18.24
C GLY A 1032 -22.20 -6.92 -16.92
N GLN A 1033 -21.40 -7.11 -15.85
CA GLN A 1033 -21.88 -7.61 -14.55
C GLN A 1033 -22.31 -6.45 -13.65
N ILE A 1034 -23.22 -5.61 -14.14
CA ILE A 1034 -23.85 -4.56 -13.36
C ILE A 1034 -25.35 -4.63 -13.61
N CYS A 1035 -26.15 -4.57 -12.55
CA CYS A 1035 -27.62 -4.68 -12.65
C CYS A 1035 -28.25 -3.65 -13.58
N PHE A 1036 -27.62 -2.49 -13.77
CA PHE A 1036 -28.04 -1.45 -14.72
C PHE A 1036 -27.57 -1.64 -16.17
N CYS A 1037 -26.84 -2.71 -16.49
CA CYS A 1037 -26.35 -2.92 -17.85
C CYS A 1037 -27.50 -3.07 -18.86
N THR A 1038 -27.31 -2.53 -20.06
CA THR A 1038 -28.34 -2.42 -21.10
C THR A 1038 -28.24 -3.61 -22.06
N GLU A 1039 -28.83 -4.73 -21.65
CA GLU A 1039 -28.83 -5.96 -22.47
C GLU A 1039 -29.82 -5.88 -23.65
N ARG A 1040 -30.71 -4.88 -23.67
CA ARG A 1040 -31.60 -4.56 -24.80
C ARG A 1040 -31.30 -3.16 -25.30
N VAL A 1041 -31.10 -2.99 -26.60
CA VAL A 1041 -30.87 -1.69 -27.23
C VAL A 1041 -31.85 -1.50 -28.38
N LEU A 1042 -32.74 -0.53 -28.22
CA LEU A 1042 -33.76 -0.15 -29.18
C LEU A 1042 -33.26 1.07 -29.95
N VAL A 1043 -33.13 0.97 -31.26
CA VAL A 1043 -32.57 2.04 -32.11
C VAL A 1043 -33.58 2.46 -33.15
N HIS A 1044 -33.80 3.77 -33.31
CA HIS A 1044 -34.70 4.25 -34.35
C HIS A 1044 -34.22 3.77 -35.72
N ARG A 1045 -35.15 3.32 -36.59
CA ARG A 1045 -34.83 2.64 -37.86
C ARG A 1045 -33.85 3.43 -38.74
N SER A 1046 -33.94 4.76 -38.76
CA SER A 1046 -33.04 5.63 -39.53
C SER A 1046 -31.58 5.66 -39.04
N ARG A 1047 -31.30 5.19 -37.82
CA ARG A 1047 -29.96 5.16 -37.20
C ARG A 1047 -29.46 3.73 -36.93
N TYR A 1048 -30.28 2.72 -37.20
CA TYR A 1048 -30.01 1.31 -36.86
C TYR A 1048 -28.70 0.78 -37.46
N ASP A 1049 -28.51 0.90 -38.78
CA ASP A 1049 -27.34 0.34 -39.46
C ASP A 1049 -26.04 1.05 -39.04
N GLU A 1050 -26.08 2.37 -38.84
CA GLU A 1050 -24.94 3.15 -38.35
C GLU A 1050 -24.56 2.73 -36.93
N PHE A 1051 -25.53 2.65 -36.03
CA PHE A 1051 -25.31 2.22 -34.65
C PHE A 1051 -24.72 0.80 -34.60
N LEU A 1052 -25.34 -0.15 -35.31
CA LEU A 1052 -24.91 -1.55 -35.30
C LEU A 1052 -23.48 -1.69 -35.82
N THR A 1053 -23.14 -1.02 -36.92
CA THR A 1053 -21.79 -1.04 -37.49
C THR A 1053 -20.75 -0.56 -36.47
N ARG A 1054 -20.99 0.60 -35.85
CA ARG A 1054 -20.05 1.18 -34.89
C ARG A 1054 -19.91 0.36 -33.62
N MET A 1055 -21.00 -0.21 -33.12
CA MET A 1055 -20.96 -1.06 -31.93
C MET A 1055 -20.28 -2.41 -32.19
N VAL A 1056 -20.42 -2.98 -33.40
CA VAL A 1056 -19.66 -4.18 -33.81
C VAL A 1056 -18.16 -3.88 -33.84
N ASP A 1057 -17.77 -2.71 -34.35
CA ASP A 1057 -16.37 -2.27 -34.32
C ASP A 1057 -15.87 -2.11 -32.88
N VAL A 1058 -16.66 -1.51 -31.99
CA VAL A 1058 -16.32 -1.43 -30.55
C VAL A 1058 -16.13 -2.83 -29.96
N ALA A 1059 -17.12 -3.72 -30.09
CA ALA A 1059 -17.09 -5.04 -29.47
C ALA A 1059 -15.87 -5.87 -29.88
N LYS A 1060 -15.42 -5.74 -31.13
CA LYS A 1060 -14.22 -6.43 -31.65
C LYS A 1060 -12.90 -5.84 -31.16
N ASN A 1061 -12.89 -4.58 -30.73
CA ASN A 1061 -11.67 -3.86 -30.34
C ASN A 1061 -11.57 -3.63 -28.82
N ILE A 1062 -12.56 -4.03 -28.02
CA ILE A 1062 -12.46 -4.01 -26.56
C ILE A 1062 -11.32 -4.96 -26.14
N VAL A 1063 -10.42 -4.44 -25.31
CA VAL A 1063 -9.34 -5.21 -24.71
C VAL A 1063 -9.89 -6.10 -23.60
N ILE A 1064 -9.60 -7.39 -23.68
CA ILE A 1064 -10.08 -8.41 -22.73
C ILE A 1064 -8.89 -8.98 -21.96
N GLY A 1065 -8.91 -8.82 -20.63
CA GLY A 1065 -7.97 -9.51 -19.76
C GLY A 1065 -6.49 -9.16 -19.97
N GLU A 1066 -6.18 -7.90 -20.30
CA GLU A 1066 -4.81 -7.39 -20.45
C GLU A 1066 -4.37 -6.60 -19.18
N PRO A 1067 -3.66 -7.24 -18.22
CA PRO A 1067 -3.13 -6.59 -17.01
C PRO A 1067 -2.27 -5.33 -17.25
N GLY A 1068 -2.78 -4.17 -16.82
CA GLY A 1068 -2.06 -2.90 -16.90
C GLY A 1068 -2.47 -2.03 -18.09
N HIS A 1069 -3.45 -2.48 -18.89
CA HIS A 1069 -4.11 -1.65 -19.89
C HIS A 1069 -4.78 -0.43 -19.22
N GLN A 1070 -4.37 0.78 -19.65
CA GLN A 1070 -4.81 2.06 -19.08
C GLN A 1070 -6.11 2.61 -19.71
N GLY A 1071 -6.64 1.95 -20.73
CA GLY A 1071 -7.90 2.32 -21.40
C GLY A 1071 -9.11 1.48 -20.97
N PHE A 1072 -10.22 1.63 -21.70
CA PHE A 1072 -11.42 0.81 -21.47
C PHE A 1072 -11.11 -0.66 -21.79
N SER A 1073 -11.10 -1.48 -20.75
CA SER A 1073 -10.88 -2.93 -20.82
C SER A 1073 -11.95 -3.64 -20.01
N ILE A 1074 -12.11 -4.94 -20.26
CA ILE A 1074 -12.98 -5.81 -19.46
C ILE A 1074 -12.19 -6.99 -18.91
N GLY A 1075 -12.49 -7.32 -17.65
CA GLY A 1075 -12.02 -8.54 -16.99
C GLY A 1075 -12.89 -9.76 -17.33
N PRO A 1076 -12.69 -10.89 -16.62
CA PRO A 1076 -13.52 -12.07 -16.75
C PRO A 1076 -14.90 -11.86 -16.12
N LEU A 1077 -15.80 -12.83 -16.33
CA LEU A 1077 -16.93 -13.01 -15.43
C LEU A 1077 -16.44 -13.49 -14.05
N VAL A 1078 -17.23 -13.29 -13.01
CA VAL A 1078 -16.82 -13.53 -11.61
C VAL A 1078 -16.44 -14.99 -11.30
N SER A 1079 -16.97 -15.94 -12.05
CA SER A 1079 -16.65 -17.35 -11.89
C SER A 1079 -17.01 -18.16 -13.13
N LYS A 1080 -16.44 -19.37 -13.25
CA LYS A 1080 -16.75 -20.29 -14.34
C LYS A 1080 -18.20 -20.73 -14.32
N SER A 1081 -18.77 -20.92 -13.12
CA SER A 1081 -20.19 -21.27 -12.97
C SER A 1081 -21.09 -20.19 -13.56
N HIS A 1082 -20.79 -18.91 -13.28
CA HIS A 1082 -21.51 -17.80 -13.90
C HIS A 1082 -21.31 -17.75 -15.42
N ARG A 1083 -20.08 -17.94 -15.91
CA ARG A 1083 -19.82 -18.03 -17.36
C ARG A 1083 -20.66 -19.13 -18.03
N ASP A 1084 -20.76 -20.30 -17.41
CA ASP A 1084 -21.53 -21.42 -17.97
C ASP A 1084 -23.04 -21.11 -18.01
N LYS A 1085 -23.57 -20.39 -16.99
CA LYS A 1085 -24.94 -19.85 -17.00
C LYS A 1085 -25.15 -18.89 -18.17
N VAL A 1086 -24.29 -17.89 -18.34
CA VAL A 1086 -24.37 -16.92 -19.44
C VAL A 1086 -24.30 -17.61 -20.80
N MET A 1087 -23.35 -18.54 -20.96
CA MET A 1087 -23.17 -19.30 -22.20
C MET A 1087 -24.37 -20.21 -22.52
N SER A 1088 -25.12 -20.68 -21.52
CA SER A 1088 -26.31 -21.49 -21.75
C SER A 1088 -27.42 -20.70 -22.48
N LEU A 1089 -27.54 -19.39 -22.21
CA LEU A 1089 -28.49 -18.50 -22.88
C LEU A 1089 -27.95 -18.02 -24.24
N ILE A 1090 -26.65 -17.74 -24.35
CA ILE A 1090 -26.01 -17.40 -25.64
C ILE A 1090 -26.23 -18.53 -26.66
N LYS A 1091 -26.20 -19.80 -26.24
CA LYS A 1091 -26.41 -20.95 -27.13
C LYS A 1091 -27.80 -21.00 -27.76
N THR A 1092 -28.84 -20.41 -27.14
CA THR A 1092 -30.21 -20.44 -27.70
C THR A 1092 -30.42 -19.42 -28.81
N VAL A 1093 -29.49 -18.47 -29.02
CA VAL A 1093 -29.67 -17.35 -29.97
C VAL A 1093 -30.07 -17.82 -31.37
N HIS A 1094 -29.39 -18.82 -31.93
CA HIS A 1094 -29.73 -19.34 -33.26
C HIS A 1094 -31.04 -20.13 -33.27
N GLU A 1095 -31.36 -20.83 -32.18
CA GLU A 1095 -32.61 -21.60 -32.02
C GLU A 1095 -33.82 -20.65 -31.96
N ASP A 1096 -33.64 -19.50 -31.32
CA ASP A 1096 -34.63 -18.43 -31.20
C ASP A 1096 -34.70 -17.52 -32.46
N GLY A 1097 -33.96 -17.84 -33.53
CA GLY A 1097 -33.99 -17.14 -34.81
C GLY A 1097 -33.09 -15.90 -34.91
N GLY A 1098 -32.23 -15.65 -33.92
CA GLY A 1098 -31.28 -14.55 -33.89
C GLY A 1098 -29.94 -14.87 -34.57
N SER A 1099 -29.12 -13.83 -34.69
CA SER A 1099 -27.77 -13.91 -35.23
C SER A 1099 -26.76 -13.11 -34.42
N PHE A 1100 -25.51 -13.56 -34.36
CA PHE A 1100 -24.41 -12.80 -33.76
C PHE A 1100 -23.83 -11.79 -34.75
N ALA A 1101 -23.87 -10.52 -34.39
CA ALA A 1101 -23.15 -9.45 -35.10
C ALA A 1101 -21.68 -9.34 -34.63
N ALA A 1102 -21.41 -9.69 -33.36
CA ALA A 1102 -20.08 -9.83 -32.78
C ALA A 1102 -20.12 -10.78 -31.57
N GLY A 1103 -18.97 -11.37 -31.23
CA GLY A 1103 -18.79 -12.21 -30.04
C GLY A 1103 -19.55 -13.55 -30.10
N GLY A 1104 -20.04 -13.99 -28.93
CA GLY A 1104 -20.76 -15.25 -28.76
C GLY A 1104 -19.87 -16.44 -28.38
N ALA A 1105 -18.58 -16.23 -28.14
CA ALA A 1105 -17.62 -17.27 -27.78
C ALA A 1105 -16.84 -16.93 -26.50
N ILE A 1106 -16.17 -17.96 -25.97
CA ILE A 1106 -15.15 -17.82 -24.92
C ILE A 1106 -13.84 -17.50 -25.63
N PRO A 1107 -13.15 -16.40 -25.30
CA PRO A 1107 -11.87 -16.07 -25.92
C PRO A 1107 -10.80 -17.11 -25.55
N VAL A 1108 -9.89 -17.39 -26.48
CA VAL A 1108 -8.75 -18.29 -26.28
C VAL A 1108 -7.48 -17.47 -26.29
N PHE A 1109 -6.80 -17.42 -25.15
CA PHE A 1109 -5.56 -16.65 -24.95
C PHE A 1109 -4.31 -17.51 -25.15
N GLY A 1110 -4.43 -18.82 -24.93
CA GLY A 1110 -3.32 -19.76 -24.96
C GLY A 1110 -2.46 -19.75 -23.69
N ASP A 1111 -2.85 -19.04 -22.63
CA ASP A 1111 -2.12 -18.92 -21.36
C ASP A 1111 -3.02 -19.19 -20.14
N ALA A 1112 -2.59 -18.81 -18.94
CA ALA A 1112 -3.32 -19.08 -17.71
C ALA A 1112 -4.74 -18.48 -17.71
N ARG A 1113 -5.02 -17.44 -18.52
CA ARG A 1113 -6.36 -16.86 -18.67
C ARG A 1113 -7.39 -17.83 -19.24
N ASP A 1114 -6.97 -18.86 -19.96
CA ASP A 1114 -7.87 -19.93 -20.43
C ASP A 1114 -8.46 -20.75 -19.27
N LYS A 1115 -7.77 -20.74 -18.11
CA LYS A 1115 -8.28 -21.31 -16.86
C LYS A 1115 -9.17 -20.32 -16.08
N GLY A 1116 -9.33 -19.09 -16.55
CA GLY A 1116 -10.25 -18.10 -15.99
C GLY A 1116 -11.69 -18.25 -16.50
N ALA A 1117 -12.47 -17.20 -16.32
CA ALA A 1117 -13.90 -17.14 -16.62
C ALA A 1117 -14.26 -16.05 -17.66
N PHE A 1118 -13.42 -15.84 -18.67
CA PHE A 1118 -13.65 -14.82 -19.70
C PHE A 1118 -14.81 -15.13 -20.66
N LEU A 1119 -15.36 -14.08 -21.25
CA LEU A 1119 -16.40 -14.10 -22.28
C LEU A 1119 -16.23 -12.91 -23.24
N GLU A 1120 -16.46 -13.11 -24.53
CA GLU A 1120 -16.38 -12.02 -25.53
C GLU A 1120 -17.56 -11.03 -25.42
N PRO A 1121 -17.34 -9.72 -25.65
CA PRO A 1121 -18.42 -8.77 -25.89
C PRO A 1121 -19.32 -9.25 -27.03
N THR A 1122 -20.58 -9.49 -26.72
CA THR A 1122 -21.50 -10.19 -27.61
C THR A 1122 -22.64 -9.28 -28.04
N ILE A 1123 -22.85 -9.15 -29.35
CA ILE A 1123 -23.93 -8.37 -29.95
C ILE A 1123 -24.81 -9.31 -30.75
N VAL A 1124 -26.10 -9.33 -30.42
CA VAL A 1124 -27.12 -10.17 -31.05
C VAL A 1124 -28.14 -9.28 -31.79
N THR A 1125 -28.65 -9.77 -32.91
CA THR A 1125 -29.72 -9.14 -33.70
C THR A 1125 -30.74 -10.17 -34.14
N GLY A 1126 -31.89 -9.71 -34.62
CA GLY A 1126 -32.89 -10.56 -35.28
C GLY A 1126 -33.77 -11.40 -34.34
N LEU A 1127 -33.61 -11.25 -33.02
CA LEU A 1127 -34.46 -11.94 -32.06
C LEU A 1127 -35.83 -11.27 -31.94
N SER A 1128 -36.86 -12.09 -31.75
CA SER A 1128 -38.18 -11.59 -31.38
C SER A 1128 -38.16 -11.00 -29.96
N PRO A 1129 -39.10 -10.10 -29.62
CA PRO A 1129 -39.25 -9.62 -28.23
C PRO A 1129 -39.49 -10.76 -27.22
N ASP A 1130 -40.07 -11.87 -27.66
CA ASP A 1130 -40.39 -13.04 -26.83
C ASP A 1130 -39.23 -14.04 -26.66
N ALA A 1131 -38.11 -13.84 -27.35
CA ALA A 1131 -36.94 -14.72 -27.22
C ALA A 1131 -36.42 -14.73 -25.77
N ARG A 1132 -35.93 -15.89 -25.31
CA ARG A 1132 -35.43 -16.05 -23.93
C ARG A 1132 -34.32 -15.06 -23.61
N PHE A 1133 -33.42 -14.84 -24.58
CA PHE A 1133 -32.36 -13.83 -24.49
C PHE A 1133 -32.89 -12.41 -24.20
N ASN A 1134 -34.12 -12.06 -24.62
CA ASN A 1134 -34.73 -10.76 -24.34
C ASN A 1134 -35.58 -10.72 -23.07
N ARG A 1135 -35.89 -11.87 -22.46
CA ARG A 1135 -36.78 -12.00 -21.30
C ARG A 1135 -36.06 -12.39 -20.00
N GLU A 1136 -34.92 -13.05 -20.10
CA GLU A 1136 -34.08 -13.50 -18.99
C GLU A 1136 -32.83 -12.60 -18.88
N GLU A 1137 -32.43 -12.24 -17.66
CA GLU A 1137 -31.19 -11.50 -17.39
C GLU A 1137 -29.98 -12.43 -17.62
N LEU A 1138 -28.99 -11.98 -18.40
CA LEU A 1138 -27.76 -12.74 -18.61
C LEU A 1138 -26.71 -12.36 -17.57
N PHE A 1139 -26.56 -11.07 -17.29
CA PHE A 1139 -25.57 -10.49 -16.39
C PHE A 1139 -24.14 -10.75 -16.89
N GLY A 1140 -23.91 -10.50 -18.18
CA GLY A 1140 -22.63 -10.63 -18.87
C GLY A 1140 -22.48 -9.56 -19.96
N PRO A 1141 -21.37 -9.53 -20.72
CA PRO A 1141 -21.05 -8.46 -21.67
C PRO A 1141 -21.83 -8.64 -22.97
N VAL A 1142 -23.16 -8.53 -22.90
CA VAL A 1142 -24.08 -8.90 -23.98
C VAL A 1142 -25.08 -7.77 -24.28
N MET A 1143 -25.49 -7.64 -25.53
CA MET A 1143 -26.66 -6.84 -25.90
C MET A 1143 -27.40 -7.39 -27.12
N HIS A 1144 -28.72 -7.22 -27.14
CA HIS A 1144 -29.56 -7.39 -28.32
C HIS A 1144 -29.95 -6.03 -28.91
N VAL A 1145 -29.74 -5.83 -30.21
CA VAL A 1145 -30.08 -4.59 -30.91
C VAL A 1145 -31.32 -4.80 -31.80
N ALA A 1146 -32.36 -3.99 -31.59
CA ALA A 1146 -33.61 -4.04 -32.35
C ALA A 1146 -34.03 -2.66 -32.88
N PRO A 1147 -34.62 -2.58 -34.09
CA PRO A 1147 -35.13 -1.33 -34.62
C PRO A 1147 -36.51 -0.97 -34.05
N PHE A 1148 -36.86 0.32 -34.04
CA PHE A 1148 -38.23 0.83 -33.84
C PHE A 1148 -38.51 2.02 -34.78
N ASP A 1149 -39.79 2.36 -34.97
CA ASP A 1149 -40.25 3.40 -35.90
C ASP A 1149 -40.95 4.60 -35.22
N SER A 1150 -41.48 4.45 -34.01
CA SER A 1150 -42.18 5.56 -33.31
C SER A 1150 -41.82 5.68 -31.82
N GLU A 1151 -42.10 6.86 -31.23
CA GLU A 1151 -41.92 7.11 -29.79
C GLU A 1151 -42.77 6.15 -28.96
N GLU A 1152 -44.02 5.92 -29.38
CA GLU A 1152 -44.96 5.01 -28.73
C GLU A 1152 -44.48 3.56 -28.76
N GLU A 1153 -43.97 3.10 -29.91
CA GLU A 1153 -43.42 1.75 -30.06
C GLU A 1153 -42.18 1.56 -29.19
N ALA A 1154 -41.27 2.54 -29.14
CA ALA A 1154 -40.09 2.47 -28.27
C ALA A 1154 -40.47 2.34 -26.79
N ILE A 1155 -41.49 3.08 -26.34
CA ILE A 1155 -42.02 2.98 -24.98
C ILE A 1155 -42.61 1.60 -24.72
N GLU A 1156 -43.39 1.07 -25.67
CA GLU A 1156 -44.00 -0.27 -25.55
C GLU A 1156 -42.93 -1.35 -25.43
N LEU A 1157 -41.95 -1.36 -26.33
CA LEU A 1157 -40.85 -2.33 -26.34
C LEU A 1157 -39.95 -2.22 -25.09
N ALA A 1158 -39.63 -1.00 -24.65
CA ALA A 1158 -38.84 -0.79 -23.44
C ALA A 1158 -39.57 -1.35 -22.21
N ASN A 1159 -40.89 -1.12 -22.15
CA ASN A 1159 -41.78 -1.58 -21.08
C ASN A 1159 -42.19 -3.04 -21.15
N ASP A 1160 -41.94 -3.73 -22.27
CA ASP A 1160 -42.25 -5.14 -22.45
C ASP A 1160 -41.20 -6.03 -21.76
N SER A 1161 -41.19 -5.97 -20.44
CA SER A 1161 -40.31 -6.72 -19.55
C SER A 1161 -41.00 -6.97 -18.23
N GLN A 1162 -40.70 -8.12 -17.60
CA GLN A 1162 -41.07 -8.39 -16.20
C GLN A 1162 -40.21 -7.58 -15.22
N TYR A 1163 -39.06 -7.11 -15.67
CA TYR A 1163 -38.11 -6.28 -14.94
C TYR A 1163 -38.43 -4.79 -15.09
N GLY A 1164 -37.86 -3.98 -14.20
CA GLY A 1164 -38.06 -2.53 -14.19
C GLY A 1164 -37.03 -1.80 -13.36
N LEU A 1165 -35.74 -2.11 -13.53
CA LEU A 1165 -34.66 -1.47 -12.77
C LEU A 1165 -34.24 -0.13 -13.38
N GLY A 1166 -33.64 -0.15 -14.57
CA GLY A 1166 -33.08 1.03 -15.23
C GLY A 1166 -33.41 1.16 -16.71
N THR A 1167 -33.31 2.37 -17.26
CA THR A 1167 -33.30 2.63 -18.71
C THR A 1167 -32.39 3.81 -19.07
N VAL A 1168 -31.88 3.82 -20.30
CA VAL A 1168 -31.11 4.94 -20.86
C VAL A 1168 -31.83 5.46 -22.10
N LEU A 1169 -32.07 6.77 -22.16
CA LEU A 1169 -32.61 7.46 -23.33
C LEU A 1169 -31.52 8.31 -23.98
N TRP A 1170 -31.33 8.15 -25.28
CA TRP A 1170 -30.44 9.00 -26.07
C TRP A 1170 -31.27 9.88 -27.00
N THR A 1171 -31.27 11.18 -26.75
CA THR A 1171 -31.99 12.19 -27.55
C THR A 1171 -31.46 13.59 -27.25
N GLU A 1172 -31.29 14.43 -28.27
CA GLU A 1172 -30.97 15.86 -28.09
C GLU A 1172 -32.25 16.71 -27.92
N ASN A 1173 -33.43 16.09 -27.93
CA ASN A 1173 -34.71 16.77 -27.77
C ASN A 1173 -35.24 16.71 -26.34
N ILE A 1174 -35.13 17.82 -25.62
CA ILE A 1174 -35.59 17.93 -24.23
C ILE A 1174 -37.09 17.63 -24.06
N ASN A 1175 -37.94 18.02 -25.03
CA ASN A 1175 -39.38 17.74 -24.95
C ASN A 1175 -39.65 16.25 -25.10
N ARG A 1176 -38.87 15.55 -25.92
CA ARG A 1176 -38.94 14.09 -26.04
C ARG A 1176 -38.51 13.43 -24.73
N ALA A 1177 -37.36 13.83 -24.18
CA ALA A 1177 -36.85 13.30 -22.91
C ALA A 1177 -37.90 13.41 -21.78
N LEU A 1178 -38.51 14.59 -21.60
CA LEU A 1178 -39.52 14.84 -20.58
C LEU A 1178 -40.85 14.07 -20.80
N ARG A 1179 -41.19 13.72 -22.05
CA ARG A 1179 -42.38 12.92 -22.37
C ARG A 1179 -42.16 11.42 -22.25
N VAL A 1180 -40.98 10.94 -22.65
CA VAL A 1180 -40.67 9.52 -22.76
C VAL A 1180 -40.22 8.96 -21.41
N ALA A 1181 -39.28 9.62 -20.72
CA ALA A 1181 -38.69 9.07 -19.49
C ALA A 1181 -39.74 8.69 -18.43
N PRO A 1182 -40.76 9.51 -18.11
CA PRO A 1182 -41.77 9.15 -17.11
C PRO A 1182 -42.71 8.02 -17.54
N LYS A 1183 -42.73 7.64 -18.83
CA LYS A 1183 -43.59 6.58 -19.36
C LYS A 1183 -42.89 5.21 -19.38
N ILE A 1184 -41.57 5.16 -19.21
CA ILE A 1184 -40.85 3.91 -19.05
C ILE A 1184 -40.93 3.46 -17.59
N ARG A 1185 -41.42 2.24 -17.37
CA ARG A 1185 -41.74 1.65 -16.07
C ARG A 1185 -40.50 1.07 -15.41
N VAL A 1186 -39.60 1.97 -15.02
CA VAL A 1186 -38.34 1.63 -14.33
C VAL A 1186 -38.18 2.50 -13.08
N GLY A 1187 -37.36 2.06 -12.14
CA GLY A 1187 -37.02 2.87 -10.97
C GLY A 1187 -35.98 3.95 -11.22
N HIS A 1188 -35.18 3.82 -12.30
CA HIS A 1188 -34.23 4.84 -12.70
C HIS A 1188 -34.19 5.04 -14.21
N ALA A 1189 -34.29 6.30 -14.67
CA ALA A 1189 -34.18 6.65 -16.07
C ALA A 1189 -33.09 7.70 -16.27
N TRP A 1190 -32.07 7.37 -17.07
CA TRP A 1190 -31.05 8.33 -17.48
C TRP A 1190 -31.38 8.88 -18.87
N VAL A 1191 -31.05 10.16 -19.09
CA VAL A 1191 -31.09 10.79 -20.41
C VAL A 1191 -29.68 11.26 -20.75
N ASN A 1192 -29.14 10.79 -21.87
CA ASN A 1192 -27.78 11.04 -22.35
C ASN A 1192 -26.67 10.72 -21.33
N ALA A 1193 -26.92 9.72 -20.46
CA ALA A 1193 -26.01 9.29 -19.42
C ALA A 1193 -26.29 7.83 -19.06
N TRP A 1194 -25.35 7.18 -18.38
CA TRP A 1194 -25.57 5.90 -17.74
C TRP A 1194 -24.75 5.86 -16.45
N GLN A 1195 -25.36 5.35 -15.37
CA GLN A 1195 -24.70 5.13 -14.08
C GLN A 1195 -24.09 6.40 -13.43
N VAL A 1196 -24.56 7.58 -13.84
CA VAL A 1196 -24.34 8.83 -13.11
C VAL A 1196 -25.27 8.79 -11.90
N ARG A 1197 -24.69 8.67 -10.70
CA ARG A 1197 -25.42 8.39 -9.46
C ARG A 1197 -25.05 9.40 -8.38
N ASP A 1198 -26.06 10.00 -7.78
CA ASP A 1198 -25.99 10.71 -6.51
C ASP A 1198 -26.48 9.75 -5.42
N LEU A 1199 -25.70 9.59 -4.34
CA LEU A 1199 -26.05 8.74 -3.20
C LEU A 1199 -27.33 9.20 -2.47
N ASN A 1200 -27.74 10.45 -2.67
CA ASN A 1200 -28.99 11.01 -2.13
C ASN A 1200 -30.22 10.60 -2.94
N SER A 1201 -30.06 10.16 -4.19
CA SER A 1201 -31.19 9.77 -5.05
C SER A 1201 -31.71 8.39 -4.63
N PRO A 1202 -33.03 8.23 -4.40
CA PRO A 1202 -33.60 6.93 -4.09
C PRO A 1202 -33.47 6.02 -5.32
N LEU A 1203 -33.26 4.73 -5.08
CA LEU A 1203 -33.46 3.69 -6.07
C LEU A 1203 -34.60 2.79 -5.62
N THR A 1204 -35.51 2.58 -6.55
CA THR A 1204 -36.52 1.53 -6.47
C THR A 1204 -36.33 0.59 -7.66
N GLY A 1205 -36.93 -0.59 -7.60
CA GLY A 1205 -37.22 -1.40 -8.78
C GLY A 1205 -38.72 -1.39 -9.06
N ALA A 1206 -39.10 -1.50 -10.32
CA ALA A 1206 -40.46 -1.87 -10.73
C ALA A 1206 -40.50 -3.34 -11.18
N GLY A 1207 -41.69 -3.94 -11.18
CA GLY A 1207 -41.86 -5.36 -11.52
C GLY A 1207 -41.10 -6.26 -10.54
N ILE A 1208 -40.27 -7.17 -11.06
CA ILE A 1208 -39.46 -8.09 -10.23
C ILE A 1208 -38.06 -7.55 -9.88
N SER A 1209 -37.73 -6.30 -10.26
CA SER A 1209 -36.40 -5.71 -10.05
C SER A 1209 -36.17 -5.12 -8.67
N GLY A 1210 -37.13 -5.17 -7.77
CA GLY A 1210 -36.90 -4.72 -6.40
C GLY A 1210 -38.15 -4.66 -5.54
N VAL A 1211 -37.93 -4.53 -4.24
CA VAL A 1211 -38.96 -4.34 -3.22
C VAL A 1211 -38.47 -3.28 -2.24
N GLY A 1212 -39.30 -2.26 -2.01
CA GLY A 1212 -38.90 -1.10 -1.21
C GLY A 1212 -37.92 -0.20 -1.96
N GLU A 1213 -37.34 0.74 -1.22
CA GLU A 1213 -36.37 1.70 -1.73
C GLU A 1213 -35.04 1.53 -1.03
N GLN A 1214 -33.94 1.61 -1.80
CA GLN A 1214 -32.58 1.71 -1.30
C GLN A 1214 -31.98 3.07 -1.70
N PHE A 1215 -30.88 3.45 -1.05
CA PHE A 1215 -30.19 4.73 -1.20
C PHE A 1215 -30.91 5.95 -0.63
N GLY A 1216 -30.15 7.03 -0.50
CA GLY A 1216 -30.60 8.31 0.03
C GLY A 1216 -31.30 8.20 1.38
N ARG A 1217 -32.28 9.07 1.57
CA ARG A 1217 -33.09 9.11 2.79
C ARG A 1217 -33.86 7.81 3.02
N SER A 1218 -34.27 7.11 1.96
CA SER A 1218 -35.07 5.90 2.05
C SER A 1218 -34.34 4.77 2.77
N SER A 1219 -33.02 4.63 2.59
CA SER A 1219 -32.21 3.68 3.38
C SER A 1219 -32.27 3.98 4.89
N LEU A 1220 -32.22 5.25 5.29
CA LEU A 1220 -32.29 5.63 6.70
C LEU A 1220 -33.69 5.36 7.28
N GLU A 1221 -34.74 5.56 6.48
CA GLU A 1221 -36.11 5.25 6.85
C GLU A 1221 -36.32 3.73 6.96
N PHE A 1222 -35.80 2.94 6.03
CA PHE A 1222 -35.75 1.47 6.13
C PHE A 1222 -34.95 0.99 7.34
N CYS A 1223 -33.89 1.69 7.75
CA CYS A 1223 -33.12 1.32 8.93
C CYS A 1223 -33.78 1.79 10.25
N SER A 1224 -34.89 2.51 10.19
CA SER A 1224 -35.57 3.11 11.33
C SER A 1224 -36.90 2.43 11.66
N GLN A 1225 -37.24 2.36 12.95
CA GLN A 1225 -38.58 2.08 13.43
C GLN A 1225 -39.28 3.40 13.82
N PRO A 1226 -40.27 3.88 13.04
CA PRO A 1226 -41.00 5.09 13.40
C PRO A 1226 -41.98 4.82 14.56
N GLN A 1227 -42.09 5.78 15.47
CA GLN A 1227 -43.04 5.82 16.56
C GLN A 1227 -43.74 7.18 16.59
N THR A 1228 -45.07 7.21 16.56
CA THR A 1228 -45.84 8.44 16.78
C THR A 1228 -46.08 8.63 18.26
N ILE A 1229 -45.62 9.76 18.81
CA ILE A 1229 -45.85 10.18 20.19
C ILE A 1229 -46.88 11.32 20.15
N THR A 1230 -48.04 11.11 20.78
CA THR A 1230 -49.09 12.13 20.90
C THR A 1230 -49.14 12.66 22.32
N ILE A 1231 -49.03 13.99 22.45
CA ILE A 1231 -49.09 14.70 23.72
C ILE A 1231 -50.36 15.54 23.72
N ARG A 1232 -51.30 15.19 24.61
CA ARG A 1232 -52.46 16.04 24.88
C ARG A 1232 -52.01 17.26 25.67
N VAL A 1233 -52.46 18.44 25.27
CA VAL A 1233 -52.27 19.68 26.01
C VAL A 1233 -53.54 19.94 26.82
N PHE A 1234 -53.38 20.10 28.13
CA PHE A 1234 -54.44 20.48 29.05
C PHE A 1234 -54.31 21.98 29.36
N ASP A 1235 -55.43 22.66 29.47
CA ASP A 1235 -55.49 24.05 29.95
C ASP A 1235 -55.23 24.16 31.46
#